data_AF-A0A558NS14-F1
#
_entry.id   AF-A0A558NS14-F1
#
_cell.length_a   1.000
_cell.length_b   1.000
_cell.length_c   1.000
_cell.angle_alpha   90.00
_cell.angle_beta   90.00
_cell.angle_gamma   90.00
#
_symmetry.space_group_name_H-M   'P 1'
#
loop_
_entity.id
_entity.type
_entity.pdbx_description
1 polymer ?
#
loop_
_entity_poly.entity_id
_entity_poly.type
_entity_poly.pdbx_seq_one_letter_code
_entity_poly.pdbx_strand_id
1 'polypeptide(L)'
;MKKARVYTTQARYEFSPEQNASVRLQCGDNWRNAEAVDVSKSHLCVLAEPCEQWQLDAAFTTVTLVLADKEYVLRDLIISKLEVAQNSKLWRLVLRNDTDGENTAENSRQLWQISYALRQRAAEDDGRLYDELTLPKVPARGLYTEEARQERLGFVRAETGAAMERVADITLDPKALVSNIEALIGTVEIPVGVAGPLHIRGEHANGLFYAPMATSEGALVASATRGATAISRAGGVNVRVLGQRMLRVPVFVLSDLSSALFFAEWVKDHQNEIAAQTRKYSNYANLVEVHTELMGRTVHVQFVYETGDAAGQNMTTTCTWQACQWILAEMRAFEGIEFENFMVEANLSNDKKVTYNSFLRGRGVRVLAEAVLSDDVCRKVLKVSARELFTAYNHFVGGSIAAGMVGLNINIANVIGAMFTATGQDIACVHESAIGQLHMEMTDDNAIYATLRLPSLVVGTVGGGTSLPQQKECLQMIGCAGPGCAHKLAEVIAGYCLALDLSTLSAIASDQFARAHEKLGRNRPVEWLKLGDLNPEFFSRALSQGLNRNVQVSAQQSLSLSGKGSSIITELTAHKINKLVGHYPFRLTLDDADQTLDVMVKVKPLDDEVILMLNSMASMCDARLAHAYNEFRKHVGFRGCHVRELEVMAQQDERFRRVAPTTYMAWADASREAYVLVQEYLDGLELMDSADDTSGWTTEHFNAAVDGIAQVHSIWLNREDELLTQDWICDAPNTANMLEKTRLWEMLGAHAQQEFPEWFSAGDMERFRDRVYSMEQWYPQLDALPKTLIHNDFNPRNIAFRRQGSELTLCAYDWELATVQAPQHDLAELLVFTLNPDFDPQLVEALIERHRVQLEQAAGVTLDAAQWRYGFTLTLWDLVVNRVPMYVMAHTFRHYPFMERVVRTFRRLLDLEIQRLENGDQSL
;
A
#
# COMPACT_ATOMS: atom_id res chain seq x y z
N MET A 1 -16.95 -52.57 -10.45
CA MET A 1 -16.20 -51.34 -10.13
C MET A 1 -14.87 -51.73 -9.48
N LYS A 2 -13.73 -51.34 -10.06
CA LYS A 2 -12.45 -51.38 -9.32
C LYS A 2 -12.60 -50.40 -8.17
N LYS A 3 -12.45 -50.83 -6.91
CA LYS A 3 -12.40 -49.92 -5.76
C LYS A 3 -11.38 -48.82 -6.09
N ALA A 4 -11.81 -47.56 -6.02
CA ALA A 4 -10.90 -46.43 -6.19
C ALA A 4 -9.73 -46.63 -5.23
N ARG A 5 -8.50 -46.49 -5.71
CA ARG A 5 -7.33 -46.52 -4.83
C ARG A 5 -7.42 -45.27 -3.95
N VAL A 6 -7.76 -45.46 -2.68
CA VAL A 6 -7.68 -44.41 -1.67
C VAL A 6 -6.21 -44.13 -1.43
N TYR A 7 -5.76 -42.92 -1.75
CA TYR A 7 -4.39 -42.46 -1.49
C TYR A 7 -4.40 -41.67 -0.18
N THR A 8 -3.96 -42.29 0.91
CA THR A 8 -3.86 -41.61 2.21
C THR A 8 -2.56 -40.78 2.26
N THR A 9 -2.66 -39.45 2.29
CA THR A 9 -1.51 -38.52 2.28
C THR A 9 -1.40 -37.69 3.57
N GLN A 10 -1.53 -38.30 4.75
CA GLN A 10 -1.31 -37.60 6.03
C GLN A 10 0.18 -37.59 6.42
N ALA A 11 0.64 -36.56 7.12
CA ALA A 11 2.05 -36.43 7.56
C ALA A 11 2.34 -37.20 8.87
N ARG A 12 1.30 -37.44 9.67
CA ARG A 12 1.30 -38.28 10.88
C ARG A 12 0.16 -39.29 10.77
N TYR A 13 0.31 -40.45 11.39
CA TYR A 13 -0.68 -41.52 11.37
C TYR A 13 -1.17 -41.75 12.79
N GLU A 14 -2.47 -41.52 13.00
CA GLU A 14 -3.10 -41.74 14.29
C GLU A 14 -3.33 -43.24 14.53
N PHE A 15 -3.19 -43.66 15.79
CA PHE A 15 -3.55 -44.99 16.21
C PHE A 15 -5.05 -45.01 16.56
N SER A 16 -5.78 -46.00 16.04
CA SER A 16 -7.20 -46.16 16.37
C SER A 16 -7.41 -47.22 17.46
N PRO A 17 -8.49 -47.13 18.26
CA PRO A 17 -8.80 -48.12 19.31
C PRO A 17 -8.89 -49.57 18.79
N GLU A 18 -9.27 -49.75 17.53
CA GLU A 18 -9.40 -51.08 16.88
C GLU A 18 -8.07 -51.77 16.61
N GLN A 19 -6.97 -51.02 16.59
CA GLN A 19 -5.63 -51.56 16.30
C GLN A 19 -4.99 -52.26 17.50
N ASN A 20 -5.64 -52.17 18.67
CA ASN A 20 -5.21 -52.76 19.93
C ASN A 20 -3.73 -52.43 20.23
N ALA A 21 -3.31 -51.21 19.88
CA ALA A 21 -1.95 -50.77 20.05
C ALA A 21 -1.67 -50.54 21.53
N SER A 22 -0.58 -51.11 22.04
CA SER A 22 -0.15 -50.89 23.42
C SER A 22 1.27 -50.37 23.44
N VAL A 23 1.51 -49.37 24.28
CA VAL A 23 2.84 -48.80 24.47
C VAL A 23 3.27 -48.98 25.90
N ARG A 24 4.53 -49.37 26.10
CA ARG A 24 5.18 -49.37 27.41
C ARG A 24 6.45 -48.55 27.36
N LEU A 25 6.62 -47.69 28.34
CA LEU A 25 7.73 -46.76 28.49
C LEU A 25 8.61 -47.22 29.66
N GLN A 26 9.90 -47.45 29.40
CA GLN A 26 10.90 -47.77 30.43
C GLN A 26 11.59 -46.49 30.90
N CYS A 27 11.47 -46.19 32.20
CA CYS A 27 12.14 -45.07 32.86
C CYS A 27 12.99 -45.61 34.02
N GLY A 28 14.31 -45.69 33.82
CA GLY A 28 15.20 -46.42 34.73
C GLY A 28 14.84 -47.91 34.81
N ASP A 29 14.68 -48.44 36.03
CA ASP A 29 14.30 -49.84 36.26
C ASP A 29 12.76 -50.10 36.22
N ASN A 30 11.96 -49.04 36.06
CA ASN A 30 10.50 -49.14 36.12
C ASN A 30 9.84 -49.07 34.73
N TRP A 31 8.74 -49.80 34.56
CA TRP A 31 7.91 -49.80 33.36
C TRP A 31 6.56 -49.13 33.60
N ARG A 32 6.10 -48.31 32.66
CA ARG A 32 4.78 -47.67 32.68
C ARG A 32 4.02 -47.92 31.39
N ASN A 33 2.72 -48.13 31.48
CA ASN A 33 1.85 -48.25 30.30
C ASN A 33 1.47 -46.87 29.76
N ALA A 34 1.34 -46.78 28.44
CA ALA A 34 0.91 -45.59 27.72
C ALA A 34 0.02 -45.99 26.54
N GLU A 35 -0.84 -45.07 26.13
CA GLU A 35 -1.69 -45.21 24.96
C GLU A 35 -1.01 -44.58 23.75
N ALA A 36 -1.00 -45.27 22.60
CA ALA A 36 -0.46 -44.70 21.37
C ALA A 36 -1.44 -43.66 20.80
N VAL A 37 -0.93 -42.50 20.38
CA VAL A 37 -1.74 -41.41 19.82
C VAL A 37 -1.50 -41.26 18.32
N ASP A 38 -0.28 -40.91 17.95
CA ASP A 38 0.12 -40.72 16.55
C ASP A 38 1.60 -41.04 16.34
N VAL A 39 1.97 -41.37 15.11
CA VAL A 39 3.36 -41.60 14.71
C VAL A 39 3.71 -40.83 13.45
N SER A 40 4.95 -40.40 13.37
CA SER A 40 5.54 -39.81 12.18
C SER A 40 6.91 -40.44 11.90
N LYS A 41 7.58 -39.98 10.84
CA LYS A 41 8.91 -40.46 10.44
C LYS A 41 9.98 -40.31 11.52
N SER A 42 9.77 -39.41 12.49
CA SER A 42 10.76 -39.05 13.53
C SER A 42 10.19 -38.94 14.94
N HIS A 43 8.88 -39.12 15.12
CA HIS A 43 8.23 -38.97 16.42
C HIS A 43 7.18 -40.05 16.65
N LEU A 44 7.05 -40.45 17.92
CA LEU A 44 5.93 -41.23 18.44
C LEU A 44 5.24 -40.40 19.53
N CYS A 45 3.92 -40.22 19.43
CA CYS A 45 3.13 -39.54 20.43
C CYS A 45 2.31 -40.54 21.26
N VAL A 46 2.30 -40.35 22.58
CA VAL A 46 1.62 -41.23 23.53
C VAL A 46 0.89 -40.44 24.62
N LEU A 47 -0.14 -41.04 25.23
CA LEU A 47 -0.78 -40.54 26.45
C LEU A 47 -0.40 -41.43 27.64
N ALA A 48 -0.07 -40.84 28.77
CA ALA A 48 0.28 -41.62 29.98
C ALA A 48 -0.12 -40.86 31.27
N GLU A 49 -0.22 -41.57 32.41
CA GLU A 49 -0.50 -40.98 33.75
C GLU A 49 0.64 -40.14 34.36
N PRO A 50 0.39 -38.88 34.79
CA PRO A 50 1.40 -37.93 35.26
C PRO A 50 2.48 -38.54 36.17
N CYS A 51 3.75 -38.24 35.87
CA CYS A 51 4.89 -38.70 36.66
C CYS A 51 5.90 -37.56 36.81
N GLU A 52 6.47 -37.39 38.01
CA GLU A 52 7.48 -36.35 38.30
C GLU A 52 8.73 -36.45 37.41
N GLN A 53 8.98 -37.63 36.84
CA GLN A 53 10.10 -37.89 35.92
C GLN A 53 9.85 -37.39 34.50
N TRP A 54 8.62 -36.95 34.17
CA TRP A 54 8.30 -36.46 32.83
C TRP A 54 8.63 -34.98 32.72
N GLN A 55 9.81 -34.72 32.19
CA GLN A 55 10.31 -33.38 31.91
C GLN A 55 10.80 -33.32 30.47
N LEU A 56 10.87 -32.11 29.91
CA LEU A 56 11.50 -31.92 28.61
C LEU A 56 12.92 -32.47 28.63
N ASP A 57 13.33 -33.06 27.52
CA ASP A 57 14.63 -33.71 27.32
C ASP A 57 14.88 -34.98 28.16
N ALA A 58 13.90 -35.45 28.94
CA ALA A 58 13.98 -36.77 29.57
C ALA A 58 13.96 -37.87 28.50
N ALA A 59 14.88 -38.83 28.62
CA ALA A 59 15.01 -39.95 27.70
C ALA A 59 14.38 -41.23 28.28
N PHE A 60 13.67 -41.97 27.43
CA PHE A 60 13.21 -43.32 27.72
C PHE A 60 14.22 -44.32 27.19
N THR A 61 14.82 -45.12 28.08
CA THR A 61 15.81 -46.15 27.71
C THR A 61 15.24 -47.14 26.69
N THR A 62 13.96 -47.49 26.84
CA THR A 62 13.25 -48.33 25.87
C THR A 62 11.77 -47.99 25.84
N VAL A 63 11.22 -47.93 24.63
CA VAL A 63 9.81 -47.76 24.34
C VAL A 63 9.38 -48.95 23.49
N THR A 64 8.55 -49.80 24.07
CA THR A 64 7.96 -50.96 23.38
C THR A 64 6.58 -50.58 22.87
N LEU A 65 6.35 -50.70 21.58
CA LEU A 65 5.04 -50.53 20.95
C LEU A 65 4.63 -51.85 20.30
N VAL A 66 3.47 -52.39 20.68
CA VAL A 66 2.88 -53.55 20.01
C VAL A 66 1.73 -53.07 19.14
N LEU A 67 1.76 -53.42 17.86
CA LEU A 67 0.71 -53.11 16.88
C LEU A 67 0.42 -54.35 16.05
N ALA A 68 -0.83 -54.81 16.05
CA ALA A 68 -1.29 -56.00 15.30
C ALA A 68 -0.36 -57.23 15.51
N ASP A 69 -0.13 -57.59 16.77
CA ASP A 69 0.71 -58.71 17.21
C ASP A 69 2.20 -58.63 16.85
N LYS A 70 2.66 -57.49 16.32
CA LYS A 70 4.09 -57.22 16.09
C LYS A 70 4.62 -56.19 17.09
N GLU A 71 5.72 -56.55 17.73
CA GLU A 71 6.43 -55.69 18.67
C GLU A 71 7.50 -54.84 17.96
N TYR A 72 7.54 -53.56 18.31
CA TYR A 72 8.52 -52.56 17.90
C TYR A 72 9.22 -52.05 19.16
N VAL A 73 10.55 -51.97 19.12
CA VAL A 73 11.37 -51.60 20.27
C VAL A 73 12.23 -50.40 19.87
N LEU A 74 11.82 -49.22 20.33
CA LEU A 74 12.49 -47.95 20.12
C LEU A 74 13.35 -47.64 21.35
N ARG A 75 14.59 -47.18 21.16
CA ARG A 75 15.53 -46.93 22.26
C ARG A 75 15.89 -45.46 22.36
N ASP A 76 16.13 -44.99 23.57
CA ASP A 76 16.64 -43.64 23.85
C ASP A 76 15.80 -42.51 23.22
N LEU A 77 14.47 -42.67 23.22
CA LEU A 77 13.57 -41.61 22.72
C LEU A 77 13.43 -40.49 23.74
N ILE A 78 13.47 -39.25 23.28
CA ILE A 78 13.50 -38.07 24.14
C ILE A 78 12.15 -37.36 24.13
N ILE A 79 11.66 -36.92 25.29
CA ILE A 79 10.46 -36.07 25.38
C ILE A 79 10.78 -34.69 24.81
N SER A 80 10.32 -34.42 23.59
CA SER A 80 10.48 -33.11 22.94
C SER A 80 9.31 -32.16 23.21
N LYS A 81 8.17 -32.69 23.65
CA LYS A 81 6.98 -31.89 24.03
C LYS A 81 6.14 -32.63 25.05
N LEU A 82 5.53 -31.87 25.96
CA LEU A 82 4.68 -32.35 27.04
C LEU A 82 3.46 -31.44 27.17
N GLU A 83 2.26 -32.00 27.08
CA GLU A 83 1.00 -31.25 27.12
C GLU A 83 -0.02 -31.96 28.02
N VAL A 84 -0.85 -31.19 28.72
CA VAL A 84 -2.01 -31.75 29.45
C VAL A 84 -3.12 -32.01 28.43
N ALA A 85 -3.56 -33.25 28.30
CA ALA A 85 -4.61 -33.60 27.33
C ALA A 85 -5.98 -33.09 27.81
N GLN A 86 -6.68 -32.33 26.96
CA GLN A 86 -7.97 -31.71 27.29
C GLN A 86 -8.99 -32.77 27.76
N ASN A 87 -9.60 -32.55 28.92
CA ASN A 87 -10.59 -33.43 29.57
C ASN A 87 -10.11 -34.81 30.06
N SER A 88 -8.81 -35.05 30.24
CA SER A 88 -8.29 -36.31 30.83
C SER A 88 -7.29 -36.06 31.98
N LYS A 89 -7.11 -37.04 32.87
CA LYS A 89 -6.05 -37.04 33.89
C LYS A 89 -4.67 -37.45 33.32
N LEU A 90 -4.52 -37.54 31.99
CA LEU A 90 -3.30 -38.03 31.31
C LEU A 90 -2.49 -36.88 30.68
N TRP A 91 -1.19 -37.08 30.53
CA TRP A 91 -0.29 -36.18 29.80
C TRP A 91 0.03 -36.76 28.43
N ARG A 92 0.04 -35.88 27.42
CA ARG A 92 0.49 -36.18 26.06
C ARG A 92 1.99 -35.95 25.96
N LEU A 93 2.73 -37.00 25.62
CA LEU A 93 4.18 -37.00 25.45
C LEU A 93 4.49 -37.13 23.96
N VAL A 94 5.30 -36.21 23.44
CA VAL A 94 5.86 -36.32 22.08
C VAL A 94 7.29 -36.80 22.21
N LEU A 95 7.53 -38.04 21.77
CA LEU A 95 8.82 -38.72 21.85
C LEU A 95 9.54 -38.57 20.51
N ARG A 96 10.67 -37.88 20.52
CA ARG A 96 11.51 -37.65 19.33
C ARG A 96 12.65 -38.67 19.29
N ASN A 97 12.91 -39.18 18.09
CA ASN A 97 14.16 -39.89 17.81
C ASN A 97 15.29 -38.87 17.64
N ASP A 98 16.31 -38.92 18.50
CA ASP A 98 17.43 -37.97 18.47
C ASP A 98 18.28 -38.14 17.19
N THR A 99 18.93 -37.07 16.72
CA THR A 99 19.59 -37.07 15.40
C THR A 99 20.99 -37.66 15.39
N ASP A 100 21.66 -37.76 16.54
CA ASP A 100 23.10 -38.07 16.63
C ASP A 100 23.43 -39.30 17.52
N GLY A 101 22.44 -40.13 17.86
CA GLY A 101 22.61 -41.31 18.71
C GLY A 101 22.87 -42.63 17.94
N GLU A 102 23.51 -43.60 18.59
CA GLU A 102 23.81 -44.92 17.98
C GLU A 102 22.55 -45.66 17.48
N ASN A 103 21.38 -45.41 18.11
CA ASN A 103 20.11 -46.08 17.79
C ASN A 103 19.23 -45.34 16.77
N THR A 104 19.65 -44.16 16.29
CA THR A 104 18.83 -43.27 15.46
C THR A 104 18.32 -43.94 14.18
N ALA A 105 19.19 -44.66 13.46
CA ALA A 105 18.83 -45.27 12.18
C ALA A 105 17.79 -46.39 12.34
N GLU A 106 17.91 -47.21 13.38
CA GLU A 106 17.00 -48.33 13.65
C GLU A 106 15.65 -47.84 14.18
N ASN A 107 15.65 -46.85 15.08
CA ASN A 107 14.43 -46.18 15.53
C ASN A 107 13.65 -45.56 14.36
N SER A 108 14.35 -44.85 13.46
CA SER A 108 13.72 -44.30 12.26
C SER A 108 13.12 -45.40 11.40
N ARG A 109 13.84 -46.50 11.16
CA ARG A 109 13.31 -47.64 10.41
C ARG A 109 12.03 -48.19 11.03
N GLN A 110 11.98 -48.36 12.34
CA GLN A 110 10.81 -48.89 13.02
C GLN A 110 9.63 -47.89 13.00
N LEU A 111 9.87 -46.60 13.24
CA LEU A 111 8.84 -45.56 13.10
C LEU A 111 8.24 -45.52 11.68
N TRP A 112 9.07 -45.73 10.66
CA TRP A 112 8.62 -45.87 9.27
C TRP A 112 7.80 -47.14 9.04
N GLN A 113 8.17 -48.27 9.64
CA GLN A 113 7.39 -49.50 9.54
C GLN A 113 6.03 -49.38 10.24
N ILE A 114 5.98 -48.76 11.42
CA ILE A 114 4.74 -48.46 12.13
C ILE A 114 3.87 -47.53 11.26
N SER A 115 4.44 -46.43 10.76
CA SER A 115 3.74 -45.50 9.85
C SER A 115 3.20 -46.20 8.60
N TYR A 116 3.95 -47.14 8.03
CA TYR A 116 3.53 -47.92 6.86
C TYR A 116 2.40 -48.90 7.18
N ALA A 117 2.46 -49.57 8.33
CA ALA A 117 1.39 -50.45 8.80
C ALA A 117 0.09 -49.67 8.98
N LEU A 118 0.17 -48.45 9.54
CA LEU A 118 -0.98 -47.57 9.69
C LEU A 118 -1.49 -47.01 8.34
N ARG A 119 -0.61 -46.80 7.34
CA ARG A 119 -0.98 -46.39 5.98
C ARG A 119 -1.75 -47.45 5.18
N GLN A 120 -1.54 -48.74 5.46
CA GLN A 120 -2.08 -49.81 4.62
C GLN A 120 -3.60 -50.04 4.77
N ARG A 121 -4.29 -49.32 5.66
CA ARG A 121 -5.75 -49.36 5.72
C ARG A 121 -6.36 -48.23 4.89
N ALA A 122 -7.47 -48.54 4.20
CA ALA A 122 -8.34 -47.54 3.61
C ALA A 122 -8.74 -46.56 4.71
N ALA A 123 -8.66 -45.26 4.45
CA ALA A 123 -9.38 -44.29 5.25
C ALA A 123 -10.83 -44.77 5.39
N GLU A 124 -11.47 -44.52 6.53
CA GLU A 124 -12.93 -44.59 6.62
C GLU A 124 -13.48 -43.64 5.55
N ASP A 125 -13.78 -44.21 4.38
CA ASP A 125 -14.57 -43.57 3.35
C ASP A 125 -15.90 -43.29 4.03
N ASP A 126 -16.36 -42.04 4.06
CA ASP A 126 -17.64 -41.67 4.68
C ASP A 126 -18.86 -42.30 3.96
N GLY A 127 -18.59 -43.22 3.04
CA GLY A 127 -19.53 -43.96 2.22
C GLY A 127 -20.11 -43.12 1.08
N ARG A 128 -19.74 -41.83 0.93
CA ARG A 128 -20.26 -40.96 -0.14
C ARG A 128 -19.54 -41.26 -1.44
N LEU A 129 -19.95 -42.36 -2.06
CA LEU A 129 -19.71 -42.61 -3.45
C LEU A 129 -20.64 -41.71 -4.27
N TYR A 130 -20.06 -40.66 -4.84
CA TYR A 130 -20.74 -39.82 -5.81
C TYR A 130 -20.72 -40.51 -7.18
N ASP A 131 -21.90 -40.83 -7.69
CA ASP A 131 -22.11 -41.27 -9.06
C ASP A 131 -22.83 -40.17 -9.86
N GLU A 132 -23.18 -40.45 -11.11
CA GLU A 132 -23.86 -39.47 -11.99
C GLU A 132 -25.21 -38.97 -11.44
N LEU A 133 -25.82 -39.70 -10.50
CA LEU A 133 -27.10 -39.41 -9.87
C LEU A 133 -26.95 -38.79 -8.47
N THR A 134 -25.93 -39.19 -7.71
CA THR A 134 -25.74 -38.74 -6.32
C THR A 134 -24.81 -37.55 -6.18
N LEU A 135 -24.01 -37.20 -7.20
CA LEU A 135 -23.17 -35.99 -7.19
C LEU A 135 -24.05 -34.72 -7.26
N PRO A 136 -24.05 -33.84 -6.24
CA PRO A 136 -24.77 -32.58 -6.28
C PRO A 136 -24.32 -31.73 -7.47
N LYS A 137 -25.27 -31.30 -8.30
CA LYS A 137 -25.00 -30.52 -9.52
C LYS A 137 -25.37 -29.06 -9.26
N VAL A 138 -24.41 -28.16 -9.44
CA VAL A 138 -24.67 -26.71 -9.46
C VAL A 138 -25.81 -26.44 -10.45
N PRO A 139 -26.90 -25.76 -10.03
CA PRO A 139 -28.09 -25.58 -10.84
C PRO A 139 -27.87 -24.60 -12.00
N ALA A 140 -28.76 -24.67 -13.00
CA ALA A 140 -28.91 -23.68 -14.08
C ALA A 140 -27.61 -23.24 -14.80
N ARG A 141 -26.58 -24.11 -14.91
CA ARG A 141 -25.23 -23.73 -15.41
C ARG A 141 -25.21 -23.01 -16.77
N GLY A 142 -26.13 -23.37 -17.66
CA GLY A 142 -26.24 -22.80 -19.02
C GLY A 142 -27.21 -21.62 -19.16
N LEU A 143 -27.82 -21.16 -18.06
CA LEU A 143 -28.77 -20.05 -18.06
C LEU A 143 -28.11 -18.78 -17.51
N TYR A 144 -28.25 -17.70 -18.27
CA TYR A 144 -27.62 -16.39 -18.05
C TYR A 144 -28.62 -15.34 -17.58
N THR A 145 -29.59 -15.74 -16.75
CA THR A 145 -30.57 -14.82 -16.17
C THR A 145 -30.27 -14.56 -14.69
N GLU A 146 -30.86 -13.50 -14.15
CA GLU A 146 -30.71 -13.16 -12.73
C GLU A 146 -31.31 -14.24 -11.83
N GLU A 147 -32.44 -14.84 -12.23
CA GLU A 147 -33.07 -15.94 -11.49
C GLU A 147 -32.14 -17.16 -11.40
N ALA A 148 -31.51 -17.52 -12.52
CA ALA A 148 -30.53 -18.61 -12.56
C ALA A 148 -29.29 -18.30 -11.69
N ARG A 149 -28.86 -17.04 -11.62
CA ARG A 149 -27.78 -16.60 -10.74
C ARG A 149 -28.17 -16.73 -9.27
N GLN A 150 -29.37 -16.29 -8.90
CA GLN A 150 -29.87 -16.41 -7.52
C GLN A 150 -30.05 -17.88 -7.10
N GLU A 151 -30.49 -18.76 -8.01
CA GLU A 151 -30.56 -20.20 -7.74
C GLU A 151 -29.18 -20.78 -7.42
N ARG A 152 -28.14 -20.40 -8.19
CA ARG A 152 -26.76 -20.80 -7.92
C ARG A 152 -26.21 -20.24 -6.61
N LEU A 153 -26.52 -18.98 -6.29
CA LEU A 153 -26.14 -18.38 -5.00
C LEU A 153 -26.82 -19.10 -3.82
N GLY A 154 -28.10 -19.42 -3.94
CA GLY A 154 -28.84 -20.21 -2.95
C GLY A 154 -28.21 -21.59 -2.75
N PHE A 155 -27.86 -22.27 -3.84
CA PHE A 155 -27.13 -23.53 -3.80
C PHE A 155 -25.79 -23.41 -3.07
N VAL A 156 -24.95 -22.44 -3.41
CA VAL A 156 -23.64 -22.24 -2.75
C VAL A 156 -23.81 -21.94 -1.26
N ARG A 157 -24.77 -21.08 -0.90
CA ARG A 157 -25.07 -20.75 0.51
C ARG A 157 -25.49 -22.01 1.29
N ALA A 158 -26.34 -22.84 0.72
CA ALA A 158 -26.82 -24.07 1.35
C ALA A 158 -25.71 -25.11 1.52
N GLU A 159 -24.88 -25.33 0.49
CA GLU A 159 -23.84 -26.37 0.50
C GLU A 159 -22.60 -25.97 1.32
N THR A 160 -22.32 -24.67 1.47
CA THR A 160 -21.07 -24.20 2.10
C THR A 160 -21.28 -23.45 3.42
N GLY A 161 -22.50 -22.97 3.70
CA GLY A 161 -22.78 -22.09 4.83
C GLY A 161 -22.25 -20.65 4.68
N ALA A 162 -21.60 -20.31 3.56
CA ALA A 162 -21.08 -18.97 3.32
C ALA A 162 -22.18 -17.99 2.90
N ALA A 163 -22.18 -16.75 3.44
CA ALA A 163 -23.21 -15.75 3.16
C ALA A 163 -23.20 -15.19 1.73
N MET A 164 -22.01 -15.04 1.12
CA MET A 164 -21.81 -14.61 -0.28
C MET A 164 -22.39 -13.22 -0.63
N GLU A 165 -22.60 -12.33 0.35
CA GLU A 165 -23.27 -11.04 0.15
C GLU A 165 -22.52 -10.11 -0.82
N ARG A 166 -21.21 -9.92 -0.62
CA ARG A 166 -20.41 -8.99 -1.44
C ARG A 166 -20.15 -9.50 -2.85
N VAL A 167 -19.97 -10.81 -3.02
CA VAL A 167 -19.83 -11.41 -4.35
C VAL A 167 -21.15 -11.31 -5.12
N ALA A 168 -22.28 -11.45 -4.43
CA ALA A 168 -23.60 -11.35 -5.06
C ALA A 168 -23.99 -9.93 -5.51
N ASP A 169 -23.32 -8.91 -4.99
CA ASP A 169 -23.57 -7.51 -5.36
C ASP A 169 -22.85 -7.18 -6.66
N ILE A 170 -23.59 -7.20 -7.78
CA ILE A 170 -23.03 -6.99 -9.12
C ILE A 170 -23.82 -5.94 -9.89
N THR A 171 -23.11 -5.18 -10.71
CA THR A 171 -23.69 -4.22 -11.66
C THR A 171 -23.76 -4.75 -13.10
N LEU A 172 -23.12 -5.89 -13.37
CA LEU A 172 -23.09 -6.51 -14.69
C LEU A 172 -24.40 -7.26 -14.98
N ASP A 173 -24.94 -7.09 -16.19
CA ASP A 173 -26.08 -7.88 -16.68
C ASP A 173 -25.64 -9.32 -16.98
N PRO A 174 -26.21 -10.34 -16.29
CA PRO A 174 -25.91 -11.75 -16.57
C PRO A 174 -26.09 -12.13 -18.04
N LYS A 175 -27.05 -11.53 -18.76
CA LYS A 175 -27.31 -11.82 -20.18
C LYS A 175 -26.20 -11.34 -21.10
N ALA A 176 -25.46 -10.32 -20.70
CA ALA A 176 -24.32 -9.81 -21.45
C ALA A 176 -23.06 -10.69 -21.31
N LEU A 177 -23.06 -11.66 -20.39
CA LEU A 177 -21.88 -12.46 -20.02
C LEU A 177 -21.82 -13.85 -20.67
N VAL A 178 -22.69 -14.13 -21.65
CA VAL A 178 -22.80 -15.43 -22.34
C VAL A 178 -21.47 -15.94 -22.91
N SER A 179 -20.57 -15.03 -23.30
CA SER A 179 -19.26 -15.37 -23.88
C SER A 179 -18.09 -15.07 -22.93
N ASN A 180 -18.36 -14.82 -21.65
CA ASN A 180 -17.36 -14.39 -20.67
C ASN A 180 -17.19 -15.39 -19.52
N ILE A 181 -18.27 -15.98 -19.02
CA ILE A 181 -18.21 -16.87 -17.85
C ILE A 181 -19.45 -17.78 -17.78
N GLU A 182 -19.28 -19.03 -17.36
CA GLU A 182 -20.39 -19.96 -17.07
C GLU A 182 -20.76 -19.97 -15.58
N ALA A 183 -21.99 -20.37 -15.25
CA ALA A 183 -22.45 -20.54 -13.87
C ALA A 183 -22.18 -19.34 -12.94
N LEU A 184 -22.35 -18.12 -13.47
CA LEU A 184 -22.15 -16.86 -12.73
C LEU A 184 -22.86 -16.87 -11.37
N ILE A 185 -22.13 -16.54 -10.31
CA ILE A 185 -22.69 -16.26 -8.98
C ILE A 185 -22.53 -14.78 -8.60
N GLY A 186 -21.58 -14.08 -9.22
CA GLY A 186 -21.19 -12.76 -8.78
C GLY A 186 -19.89 -12.25 -9.40
N THR A 187 -19.36 -11.15 -8.87
CA THR A 187 -18.07 -10.55 -9.30
C THR A 187 -17.15 -10.29 -8.11
N VAL A 188 -15.87 -10.05 -8.42
CA VAL A 188 -14.88 -9.55 -7.46
C VAL A 188 -14.41 -8.19 -7.94
N GLU A 189 -14.34 -7.23 -7.02
CA GLU A 189 -13.80 -5.90 -7.28
C GLU A 189 -12.28 -5.89 -7.06
N ILE A 190 -11.53 -5.31 -8.00
CA ILE A 190 -10.08 -5.11 -7.89
C ILE A 190 -9.81 -3.60 -8.00
N PRO A 191 -9.09 -2.99 -7.04
CA PRO A 191 -8.79 -1.56 -7.09
C PRO A 191 -8.05 -1.17 -8.36
N VAL A 192 -8.49 -0.10 -9.03
CA VAL A 192 -7.84 0.44 -10.24
C VAL A 192 -7.15 1.76 -9.90
N GLY A 193 -5.84 1.80 -10.08
CA GLY A 193 -5.02 3.01 -9.99
C GLY A 193 -4.61 3.52 -11.38
N VAL A 194 -4.07 4.74 -11.42
CA VAL A 194 -3.49 5.33 -12.63
C VAL A 194 -1.99 5.53 -12.46
N ALA A 195 -1.20 4.98 -13.38
CA ALA A 195 0.23 5.25 -13.48
C ALA A 195 0.50 6.24 -14.62
N GLY A 196 1.43 7.17 -14.44
CA GLY A 196 1.87 8.10 -15.51
C GLY A 196 2.04 9.56 -15.07
N PRO A 197 2.26 10.48 -16.03
CA PRO A 197 2.28 10.23 -17.47
C PRO A 197 3.58 9.58 -17.97
N LEU A 198 3.46 8.69 -18.95
CA LEU A 198 4.58 8.18 -19.75
C LEU A 198 4.55 8.80 -21.14
N HIS A 199 5.62 9.48 -21.55
CA HIS A 199 5.80 9.99 -22.91
C HIS A 199 6.30 8.87 -23.83
N ILE A 200 5.45 8.44 -24.75
CA ILE A 200 5.72 7.34 -25.69
C ILE A 200 5.93 7.91 -27.10
N ARG A 201 6.95 7.41 -27.80
CA ARG A 201 7.27 7.67 -29.20
C ARG A 201 7.25 6.37 -30.00
N GLY A 202 6.05 5.82 -30.14
CA GLY A 202 5.72 4.62 -30.89
C GLY A 202 5.37 4.89 -32.34
N GLU A 203 5.20 3.81 -33.12
CA GLU A 203 4.58 3.90 -34.45
C GLU A 203 3.06 4.06 -34.32
N HIS A 204 2.47 3.42 -33.31
CA HIS A 204 1.02 3.40 -33.07
C HIS A 204 0.60 4.24 -31.85
N ALA A 205 1.49 4.38 -30.84
CA ALA A 205 1.29 5.17 -29.64
C ALA A 205 2.26 6.37 -29.61
N ASN A 206 1.74 7.60 -29.74
CA ASN A 206 2.56 8.81 -29.68
C ASN A 206 1.94 9.85 -28.75
N GLY A 207 2.72 10.37 -27.80
CA GLY A 207 2.29 11.37 -26.82
C GLY A 207 2.32 10.86 -25.38
N LEU A 208 1.58 11.54 -24.49
CA LEU A 208 1.49 11.18 -23.07
C LEU A 208 0.37 10.14 -22.84
N PHE A 209 0.70 9.06 -22.15
CA PHE A 209 -0.23 8.00 -21.78
C PHE A 209 -0.31 7.83 -20.27
N TYR A 210 -1.50 7.51 -19.77
CA TYR A 210 -1.79 7.23 -18.36
C TYR A 210 -2.33 5.80 -18.26
N ALA A 211 -1.54 4.85 -17.74
CA ALA A 211 -1.92 3.46 -17.71
C ALA A 211 -2.89 3.14 -16.55
N PRO A 212 -4.07 2.56 -16.81
CA PRO A 212 -4.91 1.98 -15.77
C PRO A 212 -4.28 0.67 -15.28
N MET A 213 -4.20 0.51 -13.96
CA MET A 213 -3.57 -0.65 -13.31
C MET A 213 -4.51 -1.19 -12.23
N ALA A 214 -5.10 -2.36 -12.46
CA ALA A 214 -5.95 -3.05 -11.50
C ALA A 214 -5.09 -3.97 -10.62
N THR A 215 -4.90 -3.64 -9.34
CA THR A 215 -4.00 -4.40 -8.45
C THR A 215 -4.40 -4.28 -6.98
N SER A 216 -4.07 -5.31 -6.19
CA SER A 216 -4.08 -5.28 -4.73
C SER A 216 -2.66 -5.15 -4.12
N GLU A 217 -1.62 -5.09 -4.95
CA GLU A 217 -0.24 -4.91 -4.52
C GLU A 217 0.04 -3.43 -4.23
N GLY A 218 0.33 -3.12 -2.96
CA GLY A 218 0.79 -1.80 -2.54
C GLY A 218 2.08 -1.38 -3.27
N ALA A 219 2.25 -0.07 -3.48
CA ALA A 219 3.40 0.54 -4.14
C ALA A 219 3.57 0.27 -5.67
N LEU A 220 2.88 -0.70 -6.27
CA LEU A 220 3.03 -1.01 -7.70
C LEU A 220 2.77 0.21 -8.60
N VAL A 221 1.60 0.82 -8.46
CA VAL A 221 1.17 2.00 -9.26
C VAL A 221 2.14 3.17 -9.04
N ALA A 222 2.57 3.41 -7.81
CA ALA A 222 3.52 4.46 -7.47
C ALA A 222 4.91 4.22 -8.09
N SER A 223 5.39 2.98 -8.08
CA SER A 223 6.66 2.60 -8.71
C SER A 223 6.59 2.76 -10.24
N ALA A 224 5.50 2.32 -10.87
CA ALA A 224 5.28 2.51 -12.30
C ALA A 224 5.23 4.01 -12.67
N THR A 225 4.57 4.85 -11.86
CA THR A 225 4.56 6.32 -12.03
C THR A 225 5.95 6.92 -11.91
N ARG A 226 6.75 6.49 -10.93
CA ARG A 226 8.13 6.98 -10.75
C ARG A 226 9.01 6.64 -11.96
N GLY A 227 8.92 5.41 -12.44
CA GLY A 227 9.62 4.98 -13.66
C GLY A 227 9.16 5.75 -14.90
N ALA A 228 7.85 5.93 -15.06
CA ALA A 228 7.27 6.68 -16.17
C ALA A 228 7.73 8.14 -16.16
N THR A 229 7.77 8.76 -14.99
CA THR A 229 8.29 10.12 -14.79
C THR A 229 9.76 10.22 -15.17
N ALA A 230 10.58 9.23 -14.79
CA ALA A 230 12.00 9.21 -15.13
C ALA A 230 12.20 9.16 -16.65
N ILE A 231 11.53 8.22 -17.32
CA ILE A 231 11.64 8.10 -18.78
C ILE A 231 11.09 9.35 -19.49
N SER A 232 9.92 9.86 -19.08
CA SER A 232 9.32 11.06 -19.67
C SER A 232 10.23 12.27 -19.55
N ARG A 233 10.86 12.49 -18.39
CA ARG A 233 11.82 13.59 -18.16
C ARG A 233 13.13 13.41 -18.93
N ALA A 234 13.49 12.16 -19.26
CA ALA A 234 14.62 11.86 -20.14
C ALA A 234 14.28 12.00 -21.64
N GLY A 235 13.09 12.51 -21.96
CA GLY A 235 12.62 12.74 -23.32
C GLY A 235 11.54 11.77 -23.77
N GLY A 236 11.32 10.65 -23.07
CA GLY A 236 10.31 9.64 -23.42
C GLY A 236 10.90 8.31 -23.92
N VAL A 237 10.04 7.32 -24.08
CA VAL A 237 10.39 5.96 -24.52
C VAL A 237 10.14 5.79 -26.02
N ASN A 238 11.10 5.25 -26.77
CA ASN A 238 10.85 4.81 -28.14
C ASN A 238 10.33 3.37 -28.08
N VAL A 239 9.25 3.06 -28.80
CA VAL A 239 8.66 1.72 -28.79
C VAL A 239 8.32 1.27 -30.20
N ARG A 240 8.54 0.00 -30.55
CA ARG A 240 8.20 -0.54 -31.87
C ARG A 240 7.67 -1.95 -31.78
N VAL A 241 6.58 -2.23 -32.50
CA VAL A 241 6.13 -3.59 -32.76
C VAL A 241 7.00 -4.18 -33.87
N LEU A 242 7.59 -5.36 -33.62
CA LEU A 242 8.46 -6.06 -34.56
C LEU A 242 7.71 -7.13 -35.37
N GLY A 243 6.52 -7.51 -34.91
CA GLY A 243 5.67 -8.49 -35.58
C GLY A 243 4.65 -9.12 -34.64
N GLN A 244 3.68 -9.82 -35.23
CA GLN A 244 2.63 -10.51 -34.50
C GLN A 244 2.45 -11.91 -35.07
N ARG A 245 2.40 -12.91 -34.21
CA ARG A 245 2.22 -14.31 -34.62
C ARG A 245 1.46 -15.10 -33.55
N MET A 246 0.30 -15.65 -33.88
CA MET A 246 -0.44 -16.57 -33.01
C MET A 246 -0.34 -18.00 -33.55
N LEU A 247 -0.16 -18.98 -32.67
CA LEU A 247 0.09 -20.37 -33.07
C LEU A 247 -1.01 -21.31 -32.59
N ARG A 248 -1.30 -22.33 -33.41
CA ARG A 248 -2.05 -23.52 -33.00
C ARG A 248 -1.37 -24.75 -33.59
N VAL A 249 -1.17 -25.79 -32.77
CA VAL A 249 -0.39 -26.97 -33.17
C VAL A 249 -1.19 -28.25 -32.93
N PRO A 250 -2.00 -28.68 -33.92
CA PRO A 250 -2.60 -30.01 -33.93
C PRO A 250 -1.55 -31.12 -34.06
N VAL A 251 -1.94 -32.30 -33.62
CA VAL A 251 -1.17 -33.54 -33.76
C VAL A 251 -2.00 -34.62 -34.44
N PHE A 252 -1.37 -35.30 -35.39
CA PHE A 252 -1.91 -36.42 -36.13
C PHE A 252 -1.08 -37.65 -35.82
N VAL A 253 -1.73 -38.71 -35.36
CA VAL A 253 -1.09 -39.97 -35.01
C VAL A 253 -1.43 -40.99 -36.08
N LEU A 254 -0.42 -41.45 -36.83
CA LEU A 254 -0.57 -42.38 -37.95
C LEU A 254 -0.18 -43.80 -37.54
N SER A 255 -0.57 -44.79 -38.33
CA SER A 255 -0.25 -46.22 -38.13
C SER A 255 1.26 -46.50 -38.08
N ASP A 256 2.04 -45.79 -38.89
CA ASP A 256 3.46 -46.04 -39.09
C ASP A 256 4.24 -44.80 -39.54
N LEU A 257 5.58 -44.90 -39.52
CA LEU A 257 6.49 -43.81 -39.86
C LEU A 257 6.43 -43.41 -41.34
N SER A 258 6.24 -44.35 -42.27
CA SER A 258 6.21 -44.05 -43.70
C SER A 258 4.99 -43.21 -44.04
N SER A 259 3.83 -43.57 -43.49
CA SER A 259 2.60 -42.78 -43.58
C SER A 259 2.80 -41.38 -43.00
N ALA A 260 3.48 -41.27 -41.84
CA ALA A 260 3.76 -39.98 -41.20
C ALA A 260 4.68 -39.08 -42.04
N LEU A 261 5.72 -39.64 -42.67
CA LEU A 261 6.62 -38.90 -43.56
C LEU A 261 5.87 -38.36 -44.78
N PHE A 262 5.08 -39.21 -45.44
CA PHE A 262 4.25 -38.79 -46.56
C PHE A 262 3.26 -37.69 -46.17
N PHE A 263 2.55 -37.86 -45.05
CA PHE A 263 1.61 -36.87 -44.55
C PHE A 263 2.29 -35.52 -44.27
N ALA A 264 3.47 -35.53 -43.66
CA ALA A 264 4.21 -34.31 -43.34
C ALA A 264 4.68 -33.54 -44.59
N GLU A 265 5.12 -34.25 -45.64
CA GLU A 265 5.46 -33.67 -46.94
C GLU A 265 4.22 -33.12 -47.64
N TRP A 266 3.13 -33.90 -47.65
CA TRP A 266 1.87 -33.50 -48.28
C TRP A 266 1.32 -32.21 -47.66
N VAL A 267 1.30 -32.09 -46.33
CA VAL A 267 0.83 -30.88 -45.63
C VAL A 267 1.66 -29.66 -46.02
N LYS A 268 2.98 -29.83 -46.19
CA LYS A 268 3.88 -28.75 -46.59
C LYS A 268 3.59 -28.28 -48.02
N ASP A 269 3.38 -29.21 -48.94
CA ASP A 269 3.11 -28.90 -50.35
C ASP A 269 1.73 -28.24 -50.56
N HIS A 270 0.78 -28.47 -49.66
CA HIS A 270 -0.60 -27.94 -49.74
C HIS A 270 -0.86 -26.73 -48.83
N GLN A 271 0.19 -25.99 -48.45
CA GLN A 271 0.05 -24.82 -47.55
C GLN A 271 -0.95 -23.78 -48.10
N ASN A 272 -0.99 -23.55 -49.42
CA ASN A 272 -1.87 -22.55 -50.03
C ASN A 272 -3.34 -22.94 -49.93
N GLU A 273 -3.65 -24.21 -50.16
CA GLU A 273 -4.96 -24.81 -50.04
C GLU A 273 -5.42 -24.79 -48.59
N ILE A 274 -4.54 -25.16 -47.66
CA ILE A 274 -4.78 -25.06 -46.22
C ILE A 274 -5.11 -23.61 -45.82
N ALA A 275 -4.34 -22.64 -46.30
CA ALA A 275 -4.59 -21.21 -46.05
C ALA A 275 -5.91 -20.72 -46.69
N ALA A 276 -6.36 -21.34 -47.79
CA ALA A 276 -7.66 -21.04 -48.38
C ALA A 276 -8.80 -21.59 -47.51
N GLN A 277 -8.62 -22.75 -46.86
CA GLN A 277 -9.60 -23.29 -45.92
C GLN A 277 -9.74 -22.41 -44.68
N THR A 278 -8.64 -21.94 -44.09
CA THR A 278 -8.71 -21.08 -42.89
C THR A 278 -9.45 -19.77 -43.17
N ARG A 279 -9.24 -19.17 -44.35
CA ARG A 279 -9.89 -17.91 -44.77
C ARG A 279 -11.40 -18.01 -44.94
N LYS A 280 -11.97 -19.21 -45.10
CA LYS A 280 -13.44 -19.40 -45.14
C LYS A 280 -14.11 -19.12 -43.79
N TYR A 281 -13.36 -19.14 -42.69
CA TYR A 281 -13.90 -19.05 -41.33
C TYR A 281 -13.49 -17.78 -40.59
N SER A 282 -12.50 -17.03 -41.10
CA SER A 282 -12.17 -15.70 -40.58
C SER A 282 -11.45 -14.85 -41.62
N ASN A 283 -11.88 -13.59 -41.75
CA ASN A 283 -11.19 -12.58 -42.55
C ASN A 283 -9.97 -11.99 -41.83
N TYR A 284 -9.83 -12.23 -40.52
CA TYR A 284 -8.77 -11.66 -39.69
C TYR A 284 -7.66 -12.67 -39.36
N ALA A 285 -7.88 -13.96 -39.61
CA ALA A 285 -6.89 -15.03 -39.39
C ALA A 285 -6.09 -15.28 -40.67
N ASN A 286 -4.99 -14.55 -40.85
CA ASN A 286 -4.10 -14.74 -41.99
C ASN A 286 -3.08 -15.85 -41.67
N LEU A 287 -3.20 -17.03 -42.29
CA LEU A 287 -2.24 -18.12 -42.12
C LEU A 287 -0.96 -17.80 -42.90
N VAL A 288 0.12 -17.49 -42.18
CA VAL A 288 1.39 -17.05 -42.78
C VAL A 288 2.39 -18.19 -42.96
N GLU A 289 2.31 -19.22 -42.15
CA GLU A 289 3.27 -20.33 -42.15
C GLU A 289 2.59 -21.63 -41.68
N VAL A 290 2.97 -22.75 -42.32
CA VAL A 290 2.65 -24.10 -41.87
C VAL A 290 3.95 -24.89 -41.80
N HIS A 291 4.27 -25.45 -40.64
CA HIS A 291 5.48 -26.24 -40.42
C HIS A 291 5.14 -27.59 -39.81
N THR A 292 5.68 -28.68 -40.34
CA THR A 292 5.48 -30.03 -39.78
C THR A 292 6.69 -30.49 -38.96
N GLU A 293 6.44 -31.11 -37.83
CA GLU A 293 7.45 -31.69 -36.95
C GLU A 293 7.08 -33.15 -36.65
N LEU A 294 7.94 -34.09 -37.07
CA LEU A 294 7.71 -35.52 -36.89
C LEU A 294 8.33 -36.04 -35.60
N MET A 295 7.57 -36.86 -34.88
CA MET A 295 8.00 -37.60 -33.71
C MET A 295 7.56 -39.06 -33.85
N GLY A 296 8.39 -39.87 -34.50
CA GLY A 296 8.02 -41.24 -34.89
C GLY A 296 6.85 -41.23 -35.88
N ARG A 297 5.78 -41.97 -35.57
CA ARG A 297 4.54 -42.03 -36.37
C ARG A 297 3.55 -40.89 -36.11
N THR A 298 4.01 -39.84 -35.43
CA THR A 298 3.19 -38.70 -35.02
C THR A 298 3.69 -37.44 -35.73
N VAL A 299 2.77 -36.65 -36.29
CA VAL A 299 3.08 -35.39 -36.99
C VAL A 299 2.40 -34.23 -36.27
N HIS A 300 3.20 -33.31 -35.76
CA HIS A 300 2.75 -32.05 -35.21
C HIS A 300 2.76 -30.99 -36.31
N VAL A 301 1.61 -30.40 -36.61
CA VAL A 301 1.49 -29.40 -37.67
C VAL A 301 1.32 -28.04 -37.03
N GLN A 302 2.32 -27.17 -37.14
CA GLN A 302 2.33 -25.83 -36.58
C GLN A 302 1.67 -24.85 -37.57
N PHE A 303 0.50 -24.34 -37.22
CA PHE A 303 -0.17 -23.27 -37.95
C PHE A 303 0.20 -21.93 -37.31
N VAL A 304 0.77 -21.01 -38.08
CA VAL A 304 1.15 -19.67 -37.62
C VAL A 304 0.29 -18.62 -38.31
N TYR A 305 -0.37 -17.79 -37.52
CA TYR A 305 -1.32 -16.79 -37.98
C TYR A 305 -0.90 -15.37 -37.60
N GLU A 306 -1.27 -14.40 -38.42
CA GLU A 306 -1.50 -13.01 -38.00
C GLU A 306 -2.99 -12.82 -37.73
N THR A 307 -3.35 -12.10 -36.66
CA THR A 307 -4.74 -12.13 -36.11
C THR A 307 -5.43 -10.78 -36.03
N GLY A 308 -4.91 -9.75 -36.69
CA GLY A 308 -5.41 -8.38 -36.57
C GLY A 308 -5.41 -7.91 -35.11
N ASP A 309 -6.50 -7.29 -34.66
CA ASP A 309 -6.61 -6.70 -33.32
C ASP A 309 -7.08 -7.65 -32.22
N ALA A 310 -7.43 -8.89 -32.56
CA ALA A 310 -7.76 -9.90 -31.58
C ALA A 310 -6.49 -10.59 -31.07
N ALA A 311 -6.47 -10.97 -29.79
CA ALA A 311 -5.42 -11.85 -29.25
C ALA A 311 -5.33 -13.17 -30.05
N GLY A 312 -6.47 -13.66 -30.55
CA GLY A 312 -6.50 -14.63 -31.65
C GLY A 312 -6.56 -16.11 -31.26
N GLN A 313 -6.50 -16.46 -29.96
CA GLN A 313 -6.49 -17.87 -29.50
C GLN A 313 -7.72 -18.67 -29.95
N ASN A 314 -8.93 -18.14 -29.76
CA ASN A 314 -10.17 -18.84 -30.13
C ASN A 314 -10.34 -18.90 -31.64
N MET A 315 -10.09 -17.78 -32.33
CA MET A 315 -10.19 -17.69 -33.79
C MET A 315 -9.27 -18.68 -34.50
N THR A 316 -8.00 -18.75 -34.08
CA THR A 316 -7.03 -19.67 -34.68
C THR A 316 -7.38 -21.13 -34.41
N THR A 317 -7.98 -21.45 -33.26
CA THR A 317 -8.47 -22.81 -32.95
C THR A 317 -9.55 -23.24 -33.94
N THR A 318 -10.56 -22.41 -34.17
CA THR A 318 -11.63 -22.71 -35.13
C THR A 318 -11.09 -22.83 -36.56
N CYS A 319 -10.24 -21.89 -36.99
CA CYS A 319 -9.64 -21.93 -38.33
C CYS A 319 -8.79 -23.19 -38.54
N THR A 320 -7.98 -23.54 -37.54
CA THR A 320 -7.12 -24.74 -37.58
C THR A 320 -7.96 -26.01 -37.60
N TRP A 321 -9.01 -26.11 -36.77
CA TRP A 321 -9.89 -27.28 -36.75
C TRP A 321 -10.51 -27.52 -38.13
N GLN A 322 -11.02 -26.48 -38.78
CA GLN A 322 -11.68 -26.60 -40.08
C GLN A 322 -10.69 -27.00 -41.18
N ALA A 323 -9.50 -26.40 -41.16
CA ALA A 323 -8.41 -26.80 -42.05
C ALA A 323 -8.01 -28.26 -41.82
N CYS A 324 -7.94 -28.71 -40.57
CA CYS A 324 -7.63 -30.11 -40.23
C CYS A 324 -8.72 -31.09 -40.69
N GLN A 325 -10.01 -30.72 -40.60
CA GLN A 325 -11.09 -31.56 -41.15
C GLN A 325 -10.97 -31.70 -42.66
N TRP A 326 -10.61 -30.62 -43.35
CA TRP A 326 -10.35 -30.68 -44.78
C TRP A 326 -9.14 -31.57 -45.09
N ILE A 327 -8.03 -31.41 -44.38
CA ILE A 327 -6.84 -32.30 -44.51
C ILE A 327 -7.24 -33.77 -44.33
N LEU A 328 -7.98 -34.09 -43.27
CA LEU A 328 -8.44 -35.47 -43.01
C LEU A 328 -9.37 -36.00 -44.11
N ALA A 329 -10.14 -35.14 -44.78
CA ALA A 329 -10.97 -35.54 -45.90
C ALA A 329 -10.14 -35.83 -47.16
N GLU A 330 -9.16 -34.97 -47.48
CA GLU A 330 -8.25 -35.18 -48.63
C GLU A 330 -7.40 -36.44 -48.45
N MET A 331 -6.96 -36.73 -47.23
CA MET A 331 -6.16 -37.94 -46.95
C MET A 331 -6.89 -39.25 -47.25
N ARG A 332 -8.23 -39.25 -47.32
CA ARG A 332 -9.01 -40.45 -47.70
C ARG A 332 -8.79 -40.88 -49.16
N ALA A 333 -8.21 -40.02 -50.00
CA ALA A 333 -7.89 -40.36 -51.38
C ALA A 333 -6.67 -41.31 -51.50
N PHE A 334 -5.88 -41.48 -50.45
CA PHE A 334 -4.68 -42.32 -50.45
C PHE A 334 -4.94 -43.63 -49.70
N GLU A 335 -4.96 -44.75 -50.43
CA GLU A 335 -5.10 -46.07 -49.83
C GLU A 335 -3.89 -46.40 -48.94
N GLY A 336 -4.14 -46.83 -47.70
CA GLY A 336 -3.11 -47.26 -46.74
C GLY A 336 -2.67 -46.19 -45.73
N ILE A 337 -3.14 -44.95 -45.81
CA ILE A 337 -2.90 -43.93 -44.77
C ILE A 337 -4.02 -44.01 -43.73
N GLU A 338 -3.68 -44.47 -42.53
CA GLU A 338 -4.63 -44.56 -41.40
C GLU A 338 -4.22 -43.64 -40.25
N PHE A 339 -5.20 -42.88 -39.72
CA PHE A 339 -5.04 -42.05 -38.52
C PHE A 339 -5.60 -42.79 -37.31
N GLU A 340 -4.76 -43.08 -36.32
CA GLU A 340 -5.19 -43.63 -35.04
C GLU A 340 -5.82 -42.56 -34.14
N ASN A 341 -5.32 -41.32 -34.21
CA ASN A 341 -5.82 -40.23 -33.40
C ASN A 341 -5.52 -38.86 -34.03
N PHE A 342 -6.38 -37.89 -33.72
CA PHE A 342 -6.22 -36.49 -34.06
C PHE A 342 -6.61 -35.62 -32.87
N MET A 343 -5.75 -34.66 -32.54
CA MET A 343 -6.01 -33.68 -31.48
C MET A 343 -5.66 -32.29 -32.00
N VAL A 344 -6.53 -31.31 -31.78
CA VAL A 344 -6.37 -29.94 -32.30
C VAL A 344 -5.24 -29.15 -31.60
N GLU A 345 -4.79 -29.63 -30.44
CA GLU A 345 -3.72 -29.03 -29.65
C GLU A 345 -2.83 -30.12 -29.03
N ALA A 346 -1.52 -29.91 -29.07
CA ALA A 346 -0.49 -30.86 -28.64
C ALA A 346 0.57 -30.25 -27.70
N ASN A 347 0.24 -29.13 -27.04
CA ASN A 347 1.07 -28.26 -26.21
C ASN A 347 2.20 -27.49 -26.93
N LEU A 348 2.46 -27.73 -28.21
CA LEU A 348 3.50 -27.02 -28.98
C LEU A 348 3.07 -25.60 -29.42
N SER A 349 1.79 -25.23 -29.26
CA SER A 349 1.37 -23.83 -29.40
C SER A 349 1.88 -22.93 -28.28
N ASN A 350 2.35 -23.54 -27.18
CA ASN A 350 2.81 -22.90 -25.95
C ASN A 350 1.75 -22.02 -25.27
N ASP A 351 0.47 -22.25 -25.58
CA ASP A 351 -0.65 -21.47 -25.08
C ASP A 351 -0.81 -21.55 -23.57
N LYS A 352 -0.52 -20.45 -22.88
CA LYS A 352 -0.47 -20.35 -21.40
C LYS A 352 0.66 -21.19 -20.82
N LYS A 353 1.84 -21.22 -21.45
CA LYS A 353 3.07 -21.83 -20.91
C LYS A 353 4.29 -20.94 -21.16
N VAL A 354 5.22 -20.93 -20.20
CA VAL A 354 6.54 -20.30 -20.37
C VAL A 354 7.46 -21.27 -21.12
N THR A 355 7.95 -20.88 -22.30
CA THR A 355 8.84 -21.72 -23.11
C THR A 355 9.93 -20.92 -23.80
N TYR A 356 11.09 -21.54 -24.02
CA TYR A 356 12.15 -20.98 -24.87
C TYR A 356 11.68 -20.79 -26.31
N ASN A 357 10.73 -21.61 -26.79
CA ASN A 357 10.20 -21.47 -28.13
C ASN A 357 9.47 -20.13 -28.30
N SER A 358 8.61 -19.75 -27.35
CA SER A 358 7.96 -18.42 -27.33
C SER A 358 8.98 -17.29 -27.24
N PHE A 359 10.06 -17.45 -26.47
CA PHE A 359 11.14 -16.46 -26.39
C PHE A 359 11.87 -16.24 -27.73
N LEU A 360 12.20 -17.34 -28.42
CA LEU A 360 12.96 -17.31 -29.68
C LEU A 360 12.07 -16.94 -30.88
N ARG A 361 10.99 -17.69 -31.10
CA ARG A 361 10.10 -17.57 -32.27
C ARG A 361 8.99 -16.54 -32.10
N GLY A 362 8.68 -16.16 -30.87
CA GLY A 362 7.59 -15.22 -30.54
C GLY A 362 6.21 -15.88 -30.49
N ARG A 363 5.28 -15.24 -29.80
CA ARG A 363 3.86 -15.63 -29.72
C ARG A 363 2.98 -14.46 -29.26
N GLY A 364 1.94 -14.08 -29.98
CA GLY A 364 1.28 -12.79 -29.79
C GLY A 364 2.08 -11.68 -30.46
N VAL A 365 2.15 -10.50 -29.84
CA VAL A 365 2.87 -9.32 -30.31
C VAL A 365 4.30 -9.32 -29.77
N ARG A 366 5.27 -9.14 -30.66
CA ARG A 366 6.66 -8.89 -30.31
C ARG A 366 6.90 -7.39 -30.31
N VAL A 367 7.32 -6.82 -29.19
CA VAL A 367 7.49 -5.37 -29.02
C VAL A 367 8.81 -5.07 -28.32
N LEU A 368 9.46 -3.97 -28.73
CA LEU A 368 10.70 -3.46 -28.16
C LEU A 368 10.47 -2.04 -27.65
N ALA A 369 10.93 -1.74 -26.44
CA ALA A 369 10.98 -0.40 -25.86
C ALA A 369 12.42 -0.03 -25.53
N GLU A 370 12.80 1.23 -25.72
CA GLU A 370 14.10 1.76 -25.35
C GLU A 370 14.02 3.19 -24.78
N ALA A 371 14.93 3.51 -23.87
CA ALA A 371 15.11 4.84 -23.32
C ALA A 371 16.58 5.08 -22.96
N VAL A 372 17.00 6.35 -23.01
CA VAL A 372 18.29 6.81 -22.49
C VAL A 372 18.02 7.72 -21.31
N LEU A 373 18.59 7.45 -20.14
CA LEU A 373 18.42 8.26 -18.94
C LEU A 373 19.76 8.86 -18.54
N SER A 374 19.84 10.19 -18.44
CA SER A 374 21.03 10.86 -17.93
C SER A 374 21.23 10.58 -16.43
N ASP A 375 22.47 10.67 -15.96
CA ASP A 375 22.80 10.53 -14.53
C ASP A 375 21.98 11.50 -13.65
N ASP A 376 21.71 12.71 -14.16
CA ASP A 376 20.88 13.71 -13.47
C ASP A 376 19.43 13.23 -13.27
N VAL A 377 18.81 12.66 -14.31
CA VAL A 377 17.46 12.10 -14.21
C VAL A 377 17.43 10.90 -13.27
N CYS A 378 18.43 10.00 -13.37
CA CYS A 378 18.56 8.86 -12.47
C CYS A 378 18.62 9.35 -11.00
N ARG A 379 19.47 10.34 -10.69
CA ARG A 379 19.61 10.84 -9.31
C ARG A 379 18.37 11.56 -8.82
N LYS A 380 17.79 12.44 -9.63
CA LYS A 380 16.62 13.25 -9.23
C LYS A 380 15.36 12.39 -9.09
N VAL A 381 15.13 11.44 -9.99
CA VAL A 381 13.87 10.69 -10.03
C VAL A 381 14.02 9.30 -9.41
N LEU A 382 14.98 8.51 -9.89
CA LEU A 382 15.21 7.13 -9.46
C LEU A 382 16.04 7.00 -8.18
N LYS A 383 16.62 8.12 -7.70
CA LYS A 383 17.42 8.21 -6.46
C LYS A 383 18.67 7.35 -6.45
N VAL A 384 19.23 7.08 -7.64
CA VAL A 384 20.49 6.36 -7.85
C VAL A 384 21.27 7.03 -8.98
N SER A 385 22.58 6.88 -9.01
CA SER A 385 23.38 7.20 -10.19
C SER A 385 23.11 6.22 -11.34
N ALA A 386 23.38 6.63 -12.58
CA ALA A 386 23.32 5.76 -13.74
C ALA A 386 24.24 4.53 -13.56
N ARG A 387 25.43 4.75 -12.98
CA ARG A 387 26.40 3.69 -12.69
C ARG A 387 25.93 2.71 -11.63
N GLU A 388 25.30 3.17 -10.55
CA GLU A 388 24.72 2.28 -9.53
C GLU A 388 23.59 1.43 -10.13
N LEU A 389 22.73 2.02 -10.95
CA LEU A 389 21.65 1.31 -11.63
C LEU A 389 22.20 0.21 -12.57
N PHE A 390 23.19 0.55 -13.39
CA PHE A 390 23.87 -0.42 -14.27
C PHE A 390 24.59 -1.51 -13.47
N THR A 391 25.23 -1.16 -12.34
CA THR A 391 25.91 -2.13 -11.48
C THR A 391 24.92 -3.10 -10.85
N ALA A 392 23.76 -2.61 -10.38
CA ALA A 392 22.68 -3.46 -9.89
C ALA A 392 22.15 -4.40 -10.98
N TYR A 393 21.92 -3.90 -12.19
CA TYR A 393 21.51 -4.71 -13.34
C TYR A 393 22.48 -5.88 -13.59
N ASN A 394 23.79 -5.63 -13.64
CA ASN A 394 24.79 -6.67 -13.90
C ASN A 394 24.78 -7.78 -12.84
N HIS A 395 24.57 -7.44 -11.57
CA HIS A 395 24.43 -8.45 -10.52
C HIS A 395 23.16 -9.29 -10.71
N PHE A 396 22.05 -8.66 -11.12
CA PHE A 396 20.79 -9.35 -11.38
C PHE A 396 20.89 -10.31 -12.56
N VAL A 397 21.63 -9.97 -13.62
CA VAL A 397 21.88 -10.88 -14.75
C VAL A 397 22.44 -12.22 -14.28
N GLY A 398 23.45 -12.21 -13.41
CA GLY A 398 24.04 -13.44 -12.86
C GLY A 398 23.05 -14.27 -12.06
N GLY A 399 22.25 -13.62 -11.20
CA GLY A 399 21.21 -14.28 -10.41
C GLY A 399 20.10 -14.89 -11.25
N SER A 400 19.62 -14.17 -12.26
CA SER A 400 18.56 -14.62 -13.17
C SER A 400 18.99 -15.82 -14.02
N ILE A 401 20.25 -15.84 -14.49
CA ILE A 401 20.81 -16.99 -15.21
C ILE A 401 20.90 -18.21 -14.28
N ALA A 402 21.42 -18.03 -13.06
CA ALA A 402 21.53 -19.12 -12.09
C ALA A 402 20.16 -19.69 -11.69
N ALA A 403 19.12 -18.86 -11.67
CA ALA A 403 17.73 -19.27 -11.43
C ALA A 403 17.06 -19.96 -12.63
N GLY A 404 17.68 -19.93 -13.82
CA GLY A 404 17.11 -20.52 -15.04
C GLY A 404 15.95 -19.73 -15.63
N MET A 405 15.92 -18.40 -15.46
CA MET A 405 14.86 -17.54 -16.01
C MET A 405 14.82 -17.58 -17.54
N VAL A 406 13.61 -17.69 -18.09
CA VAL A 406 13.36 -17.58 -19.54
C VAL A 406 13.10 -16.11 -19.87
N GLY A 407 14.16 -15.40 -20.27
CA GLY A 407 14.16 -13.95 -20.43
C GLY A 407 14.49 -13.23 -19.10
N LEU A 408 15.43 -12.30 -19.16
CA LEU A 408 15.90 -11.53 -18.00
C LEU A 408 15.05 -10.26 -17.83
N ASN A 409 14.38 -10.08 -16.70
CA ASN A 409 13.66 -8.86 -16.34
C ASN A 409 13.56 -8.77 -14.81
N ILE A 410 12.99 -7.68 -14.27
CA ILE A 410 12.86 -7.50 -12.82
C ILE A 410 11.47 -7.92 -12.33
N ASN A 411 10.41 -7.23 -12.76
CA ASN A 411 9.05 -7.52 -12.33
C ASN A 411 7.96 -7.06 -13.31
N ILE A 412 8.21 -7.16 -14.62
CA ILE A 412 7.25 -6.78 -15.68
C ILE A 412 5.90 -7.52 -15.59
N ALA A 413 5.85 -8.70 -14.97
CA ALA A 413 4.62 -9.44 -14.73
C ALA A 413 3.59 -8.62 -13.93
N ASN A 414 4.05 -7.71 -13.06
CA ASN A 414 3.17 -6.85 -12.28
C ASN A 414 2.45 -5.81 -13.17
N VAL A 415 3.17 -5.16 -14.10
CA VAL A 415 2.54 -4.26 -15.08
C VAL A 415 1.57 -5.01 -15.97
N ILE A 416 2.02 -6.15 -16.52
CA ILE A 416 1.22 -6.95 -17.44
C ILE A 416 -0.05 -7.43 -16.74
N GLY A 417 0.06 -8.01 -15.53
CA GLY A 417 -1.10 -8.47 -14.76
C GLY A 417 -2.07 -7.34 -14.42
N ALA A 418 -1.56 -6.19 -13.98
CA ALA A 418 -2.40 -5.05 -13.60
C ALA A 418 -3.10 -4.43 -14.80
N MET A 419 -2.40 -4.24 -15.91
CA MET A 419 -3.00 -3.70 -17.14
C MET A 419 -3.91 -4.73 -17.82
N PHE A 420 -3.58 -6.03 -17.81
CA PHE A 420 -4.43 -7.08 -18.37
C PHE A 420 -5.78 -7.13 -17.67
N THR A 421 -5.75 -7.11 -16.33
CA THR A 421 -6.96 -7.08 -15.50
C THR A 421 -7.79 -5.82 -15.77
N ALA A 422 -7.14 -4.66 -15.82
CA ALA A 422 -7.81 -3.38 -16.08
C ALA A 422 -8.40 -3.29 -17.50
N THR A 423 -7.77 -3.89 -18.50
CA THR A 423 -8.13 -3.74 -19.93
C THR A 423 -8.81 -4.97 -20.54
N GLY A 424 -9.20 -5.94 -19.73
CA GLY A 424 -10.00 -7.09 -20.17
C GLY A 424 -9.24 -8.11 -21.02
N GLN A 425 -7.93 -8.21 -20.82
CA GLN A 425 -7.09 -9.22 -21.46
C GLN A 425 -7.20 -10.57 -20.72
N ASP A 426 -6.67 -11.64 -21.30
CA ASP A 426 -6.65 -12.94 -20.64
C ASP A 426 -5.55 -13.00 -19.56
N ILE A 427 -5.94 -12.91 -18.29
CA ILE A 427 -5.04 -12.96 -17.13
C ILE A 427 -4.24 -14.26 -17.04
N ALA A 428 -4.72 -15.36 -17.63
CA ALA A 428 -3.97 -16.60 -17.69
C ALA A 428 -2.85 -16.56 -18.74
N CYS A 429 -2.71 -15.47 -19.50
CA CYS A 429 -1.60 -15.23 -20.41
C CYS A 429 -0.51 -14.34 -19.80
N VAL A 430 -0.64 -13.93 -18.53
CA VAL A 430 0.34 -13.05 -17.86
C VAL A 430 1.73 -13.69 -17.84
N HIS A 431 1.86 -14.95 -17.43
CA HIS A 431 3.17 -15.60 -17.32
C HIS A 431 3.87 -15.79 -18.66
N GLU A 432 3.14 -16.08 -19.74
CA GLU A 432 3.73 -16.18 -21.08
C GLU A 432 4.01 -14.80 -21.70
N SER A 433 3.22 -13.78 -21.36
CA SER A 433 3.43 -12.39 -21.79
C SER A 433 4.55 -11.70 -21.01
N ALA A 434 4.82 -12.16 -19.79
CA ALA A 434 5.89 -11.67 -18.91
C ALA A 434 7.24 -12.32 -19.17
N ILE A 435 7.40 -13.00 -20.31
CA ILE A 435 8.73 -13.26 -20.86
C ILE A 435 9.26 -11.92 -21.38
N GLY A 436 10.41 -11.48 -20.87
CA GLY A 436 11.00 -10.20 -21.25
C GLY A 436 12.51 -10.25 -21.20
N GLN A 437 13.17 -9.52 -22.10
CA GLN A 437 14.62 -9.37 -22.13
C GLN A 437 14.97 -7.89 -21.92
N LEU A 438 15.37 -7.58 -20.69
CA LEU A 438 15.93 -6.31 -20.26
C LEU A 438 17.43 -6.29 -20.56
N HIS A 439 17.89 -5.21 -21.17
CA HIS A 439 19.28 -4.93 -21.40
C HIS A 439 19.60 -3.50 -21.01
N MET A 440 20.75 -3.29 -20.36
CA MET A 440 21.25 -1.97 -19.99
C MET A 440 22.74 -1.87 -20.31
N GLU A 441 23.15 -0.69 -20.75
CA GLU A 441 24.56 -0.33 -20.94
C GLU A 441 24.79 1.14 -20.57
N MET A 442 26.04 1.46 -20.23
CA MET A 442 26.47 2.84 -20.03
C MET A 442 26.81 3.46 -21.38
N THR A 443 26.38 4.71 -21.59
CA THR A 443 26.82 5.51 -22.73
C THR A 443 28.10 6.28 -22.40
N ASP A 444 28.78 6.81 -23.43
CA ASP A 444 29.98 7.64 -23.27
C ASP A 444 29.73 8.91 -22.43
N ASP A 445 28.49 9.43 -22.46
CA ASP A 445 28.05 10.62 -21.71
C ASP A 445 27.64 10.33 -20.26
N ASN A 446 28.03 9.16 -19.72
CA ASN A 446 27.67 8.71 -18.37
C ASN A 446 26.13 8.64 -18.16
N ALA A 447 25.38 8.37 -19.23
CA ALA A 447 23.95 8.04 -19.17
C ALA A 447 23.78 6.51 -19.23
N ILE A 448 22.57 6.04 -18.96
CA ILE A 448 22.21 4.63 -19.12
C ILE A 448 21.25 4.46 -20.29
N TYR A 449 21.63 3.64 -21.27
CA TYR A 449 20.73 3.12 -22.30
C TYR A 449 20.07 1.86 -21.76
N ALA A 450 18.74 1.80 -21.83
CA ALA A 450 17.96 0.67 -21.35
C ALA A 450 16.97 0.23 -22.44
N THR A 451 16.88 -1.08 -22.66
CA THR A 451 15.92 -1.68 -23.60
C THR A 451 15.18 -2.84 -22.96
N LEU A 452 13.92 -3.01 -23.35
CA LEU A 452 13.11 -4.15 -22.96
C LEU A 452 12.43 -4.72 -24.21
N ARG A 453 12.70 -5.99 -24.49
CA ARG A 453 11.98 -6.77 -25.52
C ARG A 453 10.98 -7.71 -24.88
N LEU A 454 9.71 -7.61 -25.27
CA LEU A 454 8.68 -8.60 -24.98
C LEU A 454 8.46 -9.45 -26.24
N PRO A 455 8.93 -10.71 -26.29
CA PRO A 455 8.81 -11.55 -27.47
C PRO A 455 7.42 -12.18 -27.64
N SER A 456 6.63 -12.23 -26.56
CA SER A 456 5.41 -13.02 -26.52
C SER A 456 4.19 -12.35 -25.85
N LEU A 457 3.98 -11.06 -26.10
CA LEU A 457 2.88 -10.30 -25.49
C LEU A 457 1.53 -10.63 -26.13
N VAL A 458 0.67 -11.38 -25.45
CA VAL A 458 -0.64 -11.81 -25.96
C VAL A 458 -1.72 -10.81 -25.57
N VAL A 459 -2.02 -9.88 -26.48
CA VAL A 459 -2.98 -8.79 -26.26
C VAL A 459 -3.95 -8.64 -27.41
N GLY A 460 -5.13 -8.08 -27.11
CA GLY A 460 -6.12 -7.68 -28.10
C GLY A 460 -7.00 -6.54 -27.61
N THR A 461 -7.61 -5.80 -28.53
CA THR A 461 -8.50 -4.67 -28.22
C THR A 461 -9.94 -4.94 -28.62
N VAL A 462 -10.21 -6.15 -29.12
CA VAL A 462 -11.53 -6.69 -29.46
C VAL A 462 -11.68 -8.12 -28.96
N GLY A 463 -12.89 -8.48 -28.51
CA GLY A 463 -13.23 -9.82 -28.04
C GLY A 463 -12.80 -10.13 -26.61
N GLY A 464 -13.29 -11.24 -26.06
CA GLY A 464 -12.99 -11.64 -24.68
C GLY A 464 -13.53 -10.63 -23.65
N GLY A 465 -12.69 -10.24 -22.69
CA GLY A 465 -13.06 -9.30 -21.62
C GLY A 465 -13.07 -7.83 -22.05
N THR A 466 -12.59 -7.48 -23.25
CA THR A 466 -12.43 -6.07 -23.66
C THR A 466 -13.76 -5.35 -23.89
N SER A 467 -14.86 -6.09 -24.06
CA SER A 467 -16.21 -5.54 -24.21
C SER A 467 -16.94 -5.29 -22.89
N LEU A 468 -16.39 -5.76 -21.76
CA LEU A 468 -16.96 -5.49 -20.45
C LEU A 468 -16.91 -3.98 -20.14
N PRO A 469 -17.94 -3.40 -19.50
CA PRO A 469 -18.07 -1.94 -19.38
C PRO A 469 -16.83 -1.26 -18.76
N GLN A 470 -16.36 -1.74 -17.62
CA GLN A 470 -15.23 -1.14 -16.90
C GLN A 470 -13.91 -1.29 -17.68
N GLN A 471 -13.69 -2.47 -18.28
CA GLN A 471 -12.49 -2.75 -19.07
C GLN A 471 -12.45 -1.93 -20.35
N LYS A 472 -13.61 -1.70 -20.97
CA LYS A 472 -13.76 -0.85 -22.15
C LYS A 472 -13.44 0.61 -21.83
N GLU A 473 -13.91 1.12 -20.69
CA GLU A 473 -13.56 2.47 -20.22
C GLU A 473 -12.05 2.61 -19.99
N CYS A 474 -11.40 1.63 -19.38
CA CYS A 474 -9.95 1.60 -19.22
C CYS A 474 -9.20 1.59 -20.57
N LEU A 475 -9.69 0.85 -21.56
CA LEU A 475 -9.13 0.89 -22.93
C LEU A 475 -9.35 2.26 -23.60
N GLN A 476 -10.50 2.90 -23.38
CA GLN A 476 -10.80 4.24 -23.91
C GLN A 476 -9.88 5.29 -23.30
N MET A 477 -9.58 5.20 -21.99
CA MET A 477 -8.67 6.09 -21.28
C MET A 477 -7.28 6.18 -21.94
N ILE A 478 -6.77 5.06 -22.45
CA ILE A 478 -5.48 5.01 -23.17
C ILE A 478 -5.64 5.05 -24.70
N GLY A 479 -6.85 5.33 -25.18
CA GLY A 479 -7.16 5.43 -26.61
C GLY A 479 -6.86 4.14 -27.38
N CYS A 480 -7.10 2.98 -26.77
CA CYS A 480 -6.85 1.64 -27.34
C CYS A 480 -8.13 0.79 -27.44
N ALA A 481 -9.33 1.39 -27.38
CA ALA A 481 -10.57 0.63 -27.48
C ALA A 481 -10.97 0.36 -28.94
N GLY A 482 -11.26 -0.91 -29.27
CA GLY A 482 -11.78 -1.31 -30.56
C GLY A 482 -10.72 -1.69 -31.60
N PRO A 483 -11.11 -1.86 -32.88
CA PRO A 483 -10.21 -2.25 -33.96
C PRO A 483 -9.09 -1.22 -34.23
N GLY A 484 -7.98 -1.66 -34.82
CA GLY A 484 -6.79 -0.88 -35.15
C GLY A 484 -5.89 -0.49 -33.97
N CYS A 485 -6.11 -1.06 -32.78
CA CYS A 485 -5.48 -0.60 -31.53
C CYS A 485 -4.59 -1.64 -30.83
N ALA A 486 -4.52 -2.89 -31.29
CA ALA A 486 -3.76 -3.92 -30.57
C ALA A 486 -2.26 -3.63 -30.48
N HIS A 487 -1.67 -3.12 -31.57
CA HIS A 487 -0.26 -2.72 -31.58
C HIS A 487 0.00 -1.49 -30.71
N LYS A 488 -0.94 -0.52 -30.70
CA LYS A 488 -0.89 0.64 -29.80
C LYS A 488 -0.89 0.20 -28.33
N LEU A 489 -1.77 -0.73 -27.96
CA LEU A 489 -1.83 -1.29 -26.61
C LEU A 489 -0.51 -2.00 -26.24
N ALA A 490 0.05 -2.78 -27.17
CA ALA A 490 1.33 -3.44 -26.97
C ALA A 490 2.47 -2.44 -26.73
N GLU A 491 2.52 -1.34 -27.48
CA GLU A 491 3.52 -0.28 -27.27
C GLU A 491 3.37 0.40 -25.91
N VAL A 492 2.13 0.67 -25.48
CA VAL A 492 1.86 1.24 -24.14
C VAL A 492 2.32 0.30 -23.04
N ILE A 493 1.96 -0.99 -23.11
CA ILE A 493 2.35 -1.99 -22.09
C ILE A 493 3.87 -2.13 -22.02
N ALA A 494 4.56 -2.21 -23.17
CA ALA A 494 6.01 -2.34 -23.20
C ALA A 494 6.72 -1.13 -22.58
N GLY A 495 6.24 0.08 -22.86
CA GLY A 495 6.75 1.31 -22.24
C GLY A 495 6.61 1.30 -20.71
N TYR A 496 5.45 0.90 -20.20
CA TYR A 496 5.22 0.81 -18.76
C TYR A 496 6.00 -0.34 -18.09
N CYS A 497 6.25 -1.45 -18.80
CA CYS A 497 7.11 -2.52 -18.31
C CYS A 497 8.55 -2.04 -18.13
N LEU A 498 9.12 -1.31 -19.11
CA LEU A 498 10.46 -0.73 -18.99
C LEU A 498 10.52 0.30 -17.86
N ALA A 499 9.49 1.13 -17.71
CA ALA A 499 9.35 2.08 -16.61
C ALA A 499 9.39 1.38 -15.24
N LEU A 500 8.59 0.33 -15.05
CA LEU A 500 8.56 -0.40 -13.79
C LEU A 500 9.92 -1.04 -13.49
N ASP A 501 10.53 -1.74 -14.44
CA ASP A 501 11.82 -2.42 -14.20
C ASP A 501 12.93 -1.43 -13.79
N LEU A 502 13.01 -0.26 -14.44
CA LEU A 502 13.94 0.82 -14.05
C LEU A 502 13.68 1.33 -12.63
N SER A 503 12.41 1.53 -12.27
CA SER A 503 12.02 1.98 -10.93
C SER A 503 12.28 0.91 -9.87
N THR A 504 11.94 -0.34 -10.12
CA THR A 504 12.14 -1.42 -9.15
C THR A 504 13.63 -1.66 -8.91
N LEU A 505 14.42 -1.74 -9.98
CA LEU A 505 15.86 -1.96 -9.86
C LEU A 505 16.57 -0.82 -9.12
N SER A 506 16.16 0.43 -9.37
CA SER A 506 16.71 1.59 -8.63
C SER A 506 16.31 1.61 -7.15
N ALA A 507 15.09 1.19 -6.79
CA ALA A 507 14.70 1.02 -5.39
C ALA A 507 15.58 -0.04 -4.69
N ILE A 508 15.90 -1.13 -5.37
CA ILE A 508 16.75 -2.20 -4.85
C ILE A 508 18.18 -1.69 -4.67
N ALA A 509 18.71 -0.98 -5.65
CA ALA A 509 20.06 -0.41 -5.60
C ALA A 509 20.26 0.65 -4.50
N SER A 510 19.19 1.30 -4.03
CA SER A 510 19.22 2.38 -3.02
C SER A 510 18.76 1.97 -1.62
N ASP A 511 18.58 0.67 -1.33
CA ASP A 511 18.03 0.13 -0.08
C ASP A 511 16.61 0.68 0.27
N GLN A 512 15.93 1.25 -0.73
CA GLN A 512 14.56 1.77 -0.61
C GLN A 512 13.50 0.69 -0.84
N PHE A 513 13.88 -0.45 -1.43
CA PHE A 513 12.95 -1.51 -1.81
C PHE A 513 12.24 -2.13 -0.59
N ALA A 514 12.99 -2.55 0.43
CA ALA A 514 12.42 -3.10 1.66
C ALA A 514 11.58 -2.06 2.41
N ARG A 515 12.06 -0.80 2.48
CA ARG A 515 11.36 0.30 3.16
C ARG A 515 10.04 0.66 2.47
N ALA A 516 9.99 0.68 1.14
CA ALA A 516 8.77 0.99 0.39
C ALA A 516 7.70 -0.12 0.55
N HIS A 517 8.11 -1.40 0.48
CA HIS A 517 7.22 -2.54 0.72
C HIS A 517 6.76 -2.65 2.18
N GLU A 518 7.64 -2.36 3.16
CA GLU A 518 7.28 -2.33 4.58
C GLU A 518 6.31 -1.19 4.90
N LYS A 519 6.46 -0.04 4.24
CA LYS A 519 5.70 1.20 4.44
C LYS A 519 4.31 1.19 3.79
N LEU A 520 4.17 0.57 2.62
CA LEU A 520 2.91 0.54 1.85
C LEU A 520 2.23 -0.83 1.82
N GLY A 521 2.91 -1.89 2.28
CA GLY A 521 2.43 -3.27 2.23
C GLY A 521 2.11 -3.91 3.59
N ARG A 522 2.21 -3.17 4.71
CA ARG A 522 1.86 -3.71 6.03
C ARG A 522 0.36 -3.69 6.29
N ASN A 523 -0.27 -4.86 6.22
CA ASN A 523 -1.49 -5.20 6.94
C ASN A 523 -1.11 -6.06 8.17
N ARG A 524 -0.58 -5.46 9.24
CA ARG A 524 -0.52 -6.15 10.55
C ARG A 524 -1.83 -5.89 11.29
N PRO A 525 -2.52 -6.92 11.82
CA PRO A 525 -3.74 -6.71 12.59
C PRO A 525 -3.37 -6.16 13.98
N VAL A 526 -3.41 -4.84 14.13
CA VAL A 526 -3.59 -4.17 15.42
C VAL A 526 -5.09 -4.08 15.67
N GLU A 527 -5.55 -4.34 16.89
CA GLU A 527 -6.96 -4.14 17.26
C GLU A 527 -7.25 -2.66 17.49
N TRP A 528 -7.27 -1.90 16.39
CA TRP A 528 -7.50 -0.46 16.40
C TRP A 528 -8.83 -0.09 17.07
N LEU A 529 -8.87 1.14 17.59
CA LEU A 529 -10.13 1.80 17.95
C LEU A 529 -11.05 1.85 16.72
N LYS A 530 -12.28 1.40 16.90
CA LYS A 530 -13.35 1.44 15.89
C LYS A 530 -14.41 2.43 16.31
N LEU A 531 -15.19 2.94 15.35
CA LEU A 531 -16.29 3.86 15.65
C LEU A 531 -17.31 3.27 16.64
N GLY A 532 -17.53 1.95 16.61
CA GLY A 532 -18.40 1.24 17.54
C GLY A 532 -17.91 1.20 18.99
N ASP A 533 -16.62 1.49 19.24
CA ASP A 533 -16.09 1.59 20.60
C ASP A 533 -16.45 2.92 21.26
N LEU A 534 -16.83 3.94 20.48
CA LEU A 534 -17.38 5.22 20.96
C LEU A 534 -18.85 5.03 21.33
N ASN A 535 -19.10 4.21 22.34
CA ASN A 535 -20.41 3.79 22.81
C ASN A 535 -20.82 4.54 24.11
N PRO A 536 -22.05 4.34 24.62
CA PRO A 536 -22.50 5.04 25.82
C PRO A 536 -21.60 4.82 27.04
N GLU A 537 -21.01 3.63 27.24
CA GLU A 537 -20.09 3.38 28.36
C GLU A 537 -18.80 4.22 28.26
N PHE A 538 -18.24 4.33 27.06
CA PHE A 538 -17.09 5.20 26.79
C PHE A 538 -17.39 6.67 27.16
N PHE A 539 -18.56 7.17 26.74
CA PHE A 539 -18.98 8.54 27.03
C PHE A 539 -19.37 8.78 28.49
N SER A 540 -20.01 7.81 29.16
CA SER A 540 -20.27 7.86 30.61
C SER A 540 -18.97 8.04 31.39
N ARG A 541 -17.93 7.28 31.03
CA ARG A 541 -16.59 7.43 31.62
C ARG A 541 -16.01 8.81 31.34
N ALA A 542 -16.13 9.31 30.11
CA ALA A 542 -15.60 10.61 29.70
C ALA A 542 -16.26 11.76 30.47
N LEU A 543 -17.58 11.81 30.49
CA LEU A 543 -18.32 12.86 31.18
C LEU A 543 -18.16 12.78 32.69
N SER A 544 -18.08 11.57 33.25
CA SER A 544 -17.89 11.41 34.70
C SER A 544 -16.55 11.95 35.18
N GLN A 545 -15.50 11.73 34.39
CA GLN A 545 -14.17 12.29 34.64
C GLN A 545 -14.17 13.81 34.47
N GLY A 546 -14.67 14.31 33.33
CA GLY A 546 -14.61 15.73 32.98
C GLY A 546 -15.47 16.65 33.84
N LEU A 547 -16.67 16.19 34.22
CA LEU A 547 -17.61 16.96 35.04
C LEU A 547 -17.43 16.70 36.55
N ASN A 548 -16.51 15.81 36.92
CA ASN A 548 -16.24 15.42 38.30
C ASN A 548 -17.52 15.04 39.09
N ARG A 549 -18.43 14.33 38.42
CA ARG A 549 -19.70 13.81 38.98
C ARG A 549 -20.08 12.54 38.23
N ASN A 550 -20.83 11.63 38.84
CA ASN A 550 -21.28 10.42 38.12
C ASN A 550 -22.31 10.82 37.04
N VAL A 551 -22.01 10.54 35.77
CA VAL A 551 -22.89 10.81 34.63
C VAL A 551 -23.06 9.52 33.84
N GLN A 552 -24.31 9.15 33.58
CA GLN A 552 -24.66 8.04 32.71
C GLN A 552 -25.24 8.55 31.40
N VAL A 553 -24.71 8.02 30.30
CA VAL A 553 -25.18 8.24 28.93
C VAL A 553 -26.02 7.04 28.51
N SER A 554 -27.27 7.27 28.13
CA SER A 554 -28.17 6.21 27.64
C SER A 554 -28.06 6.00 26.13
N ALA A 555 -27.74 7.05 25.38
CA ALA A 555 -27.63 6.99 23.93
C ALA A 555 -26.60 7.99 23.39
N GLN A 556 -26.04 7.65 22.22
CA GLN A 556 -25.21 8.55 21.42
C GLN A 556 -25.71 8.58 19.99
N GLN A 557 -25.61 9.73 19.34
CA GLN A 557 -25.90 9.92 17.92
C GLN A 557 -24.76 10.68 17.26
N SER A 558 -24.14 10.11 16.23
CA SER A 558 -23.16 10.83 15.40
C SER A 558 -23.83 12.00 14.68
N LEU A 559 -23.20 13.18 14.73
CA LEU A 559 -23.63 14.37 13.99
C LEU A 559 -22.86 14.47 12.68
N SER A 560 -23.46 15.10 11.67
CA SER A 560 -22.78 15.37 10.40
C SER A 560 -21.98 16.67 10.48
N LEU A 561 -20.70 16.62 10.13
CA LEU A 561 -19.87 17.82 9.93
C LEU A 561 -20.27 18.50 8.61
N SER A 562 -20.79 19.73 8.68
CA SER A 562 -21.16 20.53 7.49
C SER A 562 -19.94 21.15 6.77
N GLY A 563 -18.75 21.03 7.35
CA GLY A 563 -17.46 21.33 6.72
C GLY A 563 -16.39 20.41 7.31
N LYS A 564 -15.50 19.89 6.47
CA LYS A 564 -14.33 19.14 6.96
C LYS A 564 -13.38 20.16 7.57
N GLY A 565 -13.38 20.26 8.91
CA GLY A 565 -12.54 21.20 9.65
C GLY A 565 -11.06 21.10 9.31
N SER A 566 -10.37 22.22 9.45
CA SER A 566 -9.07 22.60 8.88
C SER A 566 -7.82 22.01 9.55
N SER A 567 -7.93 20.89 10.29
CA SER A 567 -6.75 20.18 10.80
C SER A 567 -6.07 19.43 9.67
N ILE A 568 -5.10 20.11 9.07
CA ILE A 568 -4.32 19.65 7.92
C ILE A 568 -3.66 18.30 8.23
N ILE A 569 -3.04 18.18 9.40
CA ILE A 569 -2.24 17.01 9.78
C ILE A 569 -3.13 15.78 9.95
N THR A 570 -4.18 15.91 10.76
CA THR A 570 -5.10 14.82 11.07
C THR A 570 -5.87 14.38 9.82
N GLU A 571 -6.35 15.31 8.99
CA GLU A 571 -7.09 14.97 7.75
C GLU A 571 -6.18 14.32 6.68
N LEU A 572 -5.01 14.92 6.40
CA LEU A 572 -4.09 14.38 5.39
C LEU A 572 -3.60 12.97 5.77
N THR A 573 -3.41 12.73 7.07
CA THR A 573 -2.96 11.42 7.56
C THR A 573 -4.09 10.39 7.52
N ALA A 574 -5.33 10.77 7.87
CA ALA A 574 -6.51 9.89 7.83
C ALA A 574 -6.74 9.25 6.44
N HIS A 575 -6.41 9.96 5.35
CA HIS A 575 -6.52 9.44 3.99
C HIS A 575 -5.49 8.34 3.63
N LYS A 576 -4.52 8.07 4.49
CA LYS A 576 -3.43 7.11 4.25
C LYS A 576 -3.41 5.94 5.22
N ILE A 577 -4.30 5.91 6.22
CA ILE A 577 -4.31 4.92 7.29
C ILE A 577 -5.68 4.24 7.38
N ASN A 578 -5.69 2.95 7.70
CA ASN A 578 -6.91 2.14 7.83
C ASN A 578 -7.48 2.11 9.26
N LYS A 579 -7.11 3.08 10.11
CA LYS A 579 -7.56 3.21 11.50
C LYS A 579 -8.47 4.43 11.68
N LEU A 580 -9.29 4.43 12.74
CA LEU A 580 -10.15 5.56 13.08
C LEU A 580 -9.27 6.75 13.49
N VAL A 581 -9.19 7.78 12.65
CA VAL A 581 -8.50 9.05 12.92
C VAL A 581 -9.33 10.17 12.32
N GLY A 582 -9.48 11.26 13.06
CA GLY A 582 -10.28 12.39 12.61
C GLY A 582 -11.10 13.04 13.72
N HIS A 583 -12.07 13.83 13.29
CA HIS A 583 -13.01 14.55 14.13
C HIS A 583 -14.40 13.97 14.00
N TYR A 584 -15.01 13.60 15.12
CA TYR A 584 -16.29 12.91 15.18
C TYR A 584 -17.19 13.60 16.22
N PRO A 585 -18.14 14.45 15.77
CA PRO A 585 -19.10 15.05 16.69
C PRO A 585 -20.22 14.07 17.05
N PHE A 586 -20.64 14.11 18.30
CA PHE A 586 -21.70 13.27 18.84
C PHE A 586 -22.67 14.08 19.68
N ARG A 587 -23.95 13.76 19.57
CA ARG A 587 -24.99 14.16 20.53
C ARG A 587 -25.20 13.04 21.53
N LEU A 588 -25.04 13.34 22.81
CA LEU A 588 -25.19 12.40 23.92
C LEU A 588 -26.49 12.67 24.67
N THR A 589 -27.24 11.63 25.04
CA THR A 589 -28.44 11.71 25.90
C THR A 589 -28.08 11.26 27.31
N LEU A 590 -28.39 12.09 28.32
CA LEU A 590 -28.05 11.84 29.73
C LEU A 590 -29.27 11.35 30.52
N ASP A 591 -29.05 10.38 31.43
CA ASP A 591 -30.14 9.69 32.15
C ASP A 591 -30.90 10.57 33.15
N ASP A 592 -30.24 11.54 33.78
CA ASP A 592 -30.80 12.27 34.91
C ASP A 592 -31.77 13.41 34.52
N ALA A 593 -31.96 13.74 33.23
CA ALA A 593 -32.73 14.94 32.86
C ALA A 593 -33.32 15.06 31.44
N ASP A 594 -33.34 14.02 30.59
CA ASP A 594 -33.63 14.16 29.14
C ASP A 594 -32.74 15.25 28.47
N GLN A 595 -31.62 15.58 29.10
CA GLN A 595 -30.67 16.59 28.63
C GLN A 595 -29.78 15.98 27.57
N THR A 596 -29.59 16.72 26.47
CA THR A 596 -28.61 16.38 25.44
C THR A 596 -27.35 17.21 25.60
N LEU A 597 -26.20 16.60 25.36
CA LEU A 597 -24.90 17.28 25.32
C LEU A 597 -24.18 16.92 24.02
N ASP A 598 -23.83 17.93 23.24
CA ASP A 598 -23.03 17.74 22.03
C ASP A 598 -21.54 17.81 22.38
N VAL A 599 -20.77 16.81 21.91
CA VAL A 599 -19.33 16.69 22.16
C VAL A 599 -18.57 16.50 20.85
N MET A 600 -17.31 16.92 20.83
CA MET A 600 -16.36 16.64 19.75
C MET A 600 -15.39 15.56 20.21
N VAL A 601 -15.33 14.43 19.50
CA VAL A 601 -14.30 13.41 19.69
C VAL A 601 -13.20 13.62 18.65
N LYS A 602 -11.97 13.89 19.11
CA LYS A 602 -10.79 13.96 18.24
C LYS A 602 -9.95 12.71 18.44
N VAL A 603 -9.74 11.93 17.38
CA VAL A 603 -8.86 10.75 17.40
C VAL A 603 -7.60 11.06 16.61
N LYS A 604 -6.45 11.01 17.28
CA LYS A 604 -5.18 11.54 16.75
C LYS A 604 -4.36 10.47 16.02
N PRO A 605 -3.75 10.82 14.87
CA PRO A 605 -2.78 9.95 14.22
C PRO A 605 -1.50 9.85 15.06
N LEU A 606 -0.73 8.76 14.93
CA LEU A 606 0.58 8.66 15.56
C LEU A 606 1.55 9.65 14.91
N ASP A 607 2.57 10.08 15.65
CA ASP A 607 3.59 10.98 15.13
C ASP A 607 4.38 10.35 13.97
N ASP A 608 4.74 9.06 14.07
CA ASP A 608 5.40 8.33 12.99
C ASP A 608 4.55 8.33 11.71
N GLU A 609 3.20 8.29 11.79
CA GLU A 609 2.31 8.37 10.62
C GLU A 609 2.26 9.78 10.02
N VAL A 610 2.22 10.81 10.86
CA VAL A 610 2.29 12.21 10.44
C VAL A 610 3.63 12.49 9.75
N ILE A 611 4.74 12.10 10.38
CA ILE A 611 6.10 12.23 9.84
C ILE A 611 6.21 11.48 8.51
N LEU A 612 5.58 10.31 8.41
CA LEU A 612 5.56 9.50 7.19
C LEU A 612 4.86 10.21 6.03
N MET A 613 3.72 10.85 6.33
CA MET A 613 2.89 11.61 5.40
C MET A 613 3.66 12.85 4.90
N LEU A 614 4.25 13.63 5.80
CA LEU A 614 5.06 14.81 5.45
C LEU A 614 6.30 14.47 4.64
N ASN A 615 7.02 13.40 4.99
CA ASN A 615 8.16 12.93 4.20
C ASN A 615 7.74 12.43 2.80
N SER A 616 6.53 11.85 2.68
CA SER A 616 5.96 11.51 1.38
C SER A 616 5.67 12.76 0.55
N MET A 617 5.17 13.84 1.15
CA MET A 617 4.96 15.12 0.47
C MET A 617 6.28 15.70 -0.02
N ALA A 618 7.29 15.79 0.85
CA ALA A 618 8.63 16.24 0.48
C ALA A 618 9.22 15.43 -0.69
N SER A 619 8.99 14.12 -0.73
CA SER A 619 9.41 13.22 -1.81
C SER A 619 8.75 13.50 -3.16
N MET A 620 7.51 14.00 -3.17
CA MET A 620 6.79 14.38 -4.39
C MET A 620 7.18 15.77 -4.89
N CYS A 621 7.58 16.66 -3.97
CA CYS A 621 8.03 18.00 -4.25
C CYS A 621 9.41 18.04 -4.94
N ASP A 622 10.49 17.68 -4.23
CA ASP A 622 11.86 17.70 -4.77
C ASP A 622 12.74 16.64 -4.12
N ALA A 623 13.65 16.05 -4.89
CA ALA A 623 14.52 14.97 -4.45
C ALA A 623 15.49 15.37 -3.32
N ARG A 624 16.04 16.58 -3.40
CA ARG A 624 17.01 17.14 -2.45
C ARG A 624 16.28 17.56 -1.19
N LEU A 625 15.09 18.13 -1.34
CA LEU A 625 14.19 18.40 -0.21
C LEU A 625 13.84 17.10 0.52
N ALA A 626 13.44 16.05 -0.19
CA ALA A 626 13.14 14.75 0.41
C ALA A 626 14.32 14.17 1.20
N HIS A 627 15.54 14.28 0.67
CA HIS A 627 16.73 13.81 1.36
C HIS A 627 17.00 14.60 2.66
N ALA A 628 17.01 15.94 2.57
CA ALA A 628 17.22 16.80 3.73
C ALA A 628 16.10 16.65 4.77
N TYR A 629 14.84 16.53 4.34
CA TYR A 629 13.71 16.31 5.24
C TYR A 629 13.80 14.95 5.92
N ASN A 630 14.19 13.90 5.18
CA ASN A 630 14.29 12.55 5.72
C ASN A 630 15.40 12.41 6.78
N GLU A 631 16.48 13.19 6.68
CA GLU A 631 17.54 13.29 7.69
C GLU A 631 16.99 13.80 9.03
N PHE A 632 16.19 14.86 9.00
CA PHE A 632 15.63 15.50 10.20
C PHE A 632 14.16 15.14 10.48
N ARG A 633 13.61 14.08 9.87
CA ARG A 633 12.16 13.79 9.89
C ARG A 633 11.55 13.64 11.30
N LYS A 634 12.36 13.25 12.30
CA LYS A 634 11.93 13.15 13.71
C LYS A 634 12.14 14.42 14.52
N HIS A 635 12.72 15.44 13.89
CA HIS A 635 13.18 16.69 14.47
C HIS A 635 12.64 17.89 13.70
N VAL A 636 11.35 17.87 13.33
CA VAL A 636 10.68 18.97 12.60
C VAL A 636 9.39 19.38 13.33
N GLY A 637 9.33 19.15 14.65
CA GLY A 637 8.23 19.57 15.52
C GLY A 637 7.01 18.63 15.62
N PHE A 638 6.90 17.58 14.78
CA PHE A 638 5.74 16.67 14.78
C PHE A 638 5.90 15.44 15.70
N ARG A 639 7.11 15.16 16.18
CA ARG A 639 7.36 14.05 17.10
C ARG A 639 6.56 14.25 18.40
N GLY A 640 5.83 13.22 18.80
CA GLY A 640 4.96 13.24 19.98
C GLY A 640 3.65 14.04 19.83
N CYS A 641 3.26 14.50 18.63
CA CYS A 641 2.06 15.35 18.45
C CYS A 641 0.78 14.75 19.06
N HIS A 642 0.62 13.43 18.96
CA HIS A 642 -0.52 12.67 19.46
C HIS A 642 -0.59 12.54 20.98
N VAL A 643 0.53 12.68 21.68
CA VAL A 643 0.58 12.72 23.15
C VAL A 643 0.48 14.17 23.63
N ARG A 644 1.17 15.06 22.94
CA ARG A 644 1.30 16.48 23.29
C ARG A 644 -0.04 17.19 23.43
N GLU A 645 -0.92 17.08 22.44
CA GLU A 645 -2.21 17.79 22.54
C GLU A 645 -3.07 17.24 23.68
N LEU A 646 -2.99 15.93 23.97
CA LEU A 646 -3.68 15.33 25.10
C LEU A 646 -3.21 15.93 26.42
N GLU A 647 -1.90 16.06 26.60
CA GLU A 647 -1.28 16.63 27.81
C GLU A 647 -1.55 18.13 27.95
N VAL A 648 -1.48 18.88 26.85
CA VAL A 648 -1.80 20.32 26.86
C VAL A 648 -3.28 20.54 27.19
N MET A 649 -4.19 19.79 26.57
CA MET A 649 -5.63 19.89 26.84
C MET A 649 -6.03 19.36 28.22
N ALA A 650 -5.18 18.55 28.87
CA ALA A 650 -5.38 18.07 30.23
C ALA A 650 -4.99 19.09 31.31
N GLN A 651 -4.39 20.23 30.95
CA GLN A 651 -3.99 21.27 31.91
C GLN A 651 -5.20 21.80 32.71
N GLN A 652 -4.98 21.99 34.02
CA GLN A 652 -6.03 22.38 34.97
C GLN A 652 -5.99 23.85 35.37
N ASP A 653 -4.97 24.62 34.95
CA ASP A 653 -4.84 26.05 35.26
C ASP A 653 -6.02 26.83 34.68
N GLU A 654 -6.66 27.66 35.51
CA GLU A 654 -7.85 28.42 35.14
C GLU A 654 -7.60 29.35 33.95
N ARG A 655 -6.39 29.91 33.83
CA ARG A 655 -5.99 30.77 32.71
C ARG A 655 -6.05 30.03 31.38
N PHE A 656 -5.63 28.77 31.35
CA PHE A 656 -5.72 27.91 30.16
C PHE A 656 -7.16 27.47 29.90
N ARG A 657 -7.88 26.98 30.93
CA ARG A 657 -9.26 26.49 30.80
C ARG A 657 -10.24 27.56 30.32
N ARG A 658 -9.98 28.84 30.60
CA ARG A 658 -10.80 29.96 30.12
C ARG A 658 -10.69 30.17 28.61
N VAL A 659 -9.56 29.79 28.00
CA VAL A 659 -9.26 30.07 26.59
C VAL A 659 -9.17 28.83 25.71
N ALA A 660 -9.42 27.64 26.25
CA ALA A 660 -9.45 26.37 25.52
C ALA A 660 -10.85 25.72 25.64
N PRO A 661 -11.21 24.80 24.73
CA PRO A 661 -12.41 24.00 24.88
C PRO A 661 -12.43 23.24 26.21
N THR A 662 -13.61 23.11 26.78
CA THR A 662 -13.86 22.22 27.89
C THR A 662 -13.51 20.79 27.47
N THR A 663 -12.45 20.24 28.07
CA THR A 663 -12.02 18.86 27.83
C THR A 663 -12.64 17.94 28.86
N TYR A 664 -13.48 17.01 28.40
CA TYR A 664 -14.11 16.00 29.26
C TYR A 664 -13.19 14.81 29.51
N MET A 665 -12.39 14.42 28.52
CA MET A 665 -11.45 13.31 28.64
C MET A 665 -10.27 13.48 27.67
N ALA A 666 -9.07 13.18 28.16
CA ALA A 666 -7.90 12.86 27.36
C ALA A 666 -7.55 11.39 27.66
N TRP A 667 -7.59 10.53 26.65
CA TRP A 667 -7.40 9.09 26.80
C TRP A 667 -6.35 8.58 25.81
N ALA A 668 -5.36 7.87 26.35
CA ALA A 668 -4.32 7.20 25.57
C ALA A 668 -4.31 5.70 25.88
N ASP A 669 -4.28 4.88 24.84
CA ASP A 669 -4.07 3.44 24.90
C ASP A 669 -3.12 3.02 23.76
N ALA A 670 -1.84 2.92 24.10
CA ALA A 670 -0.78 2.56 23.16
C ALA A 670 -0.98 1.15 22.56
N SER A 671 -1.65 0.23 23.26
CA SER A 671 -1.88 -1.14 22.76
C SER A 671 -2.87 -1.18 21.59
N ARG A 672 -3.74 -0.18 21.51
CA ARG A 672 -4.76 0.00 20.47
C ARG A 672 -4.43 1.14 19.51
N GLU A 673 -3.26 1.77 19.66
CA GLU A 673 -2.86 3.01 18.97
C GLU A 673 -3.91 4.12 19.06
N ALA A 674 -4.62 4.20 20.21
CA ALA A 674 -5.77 5.06 20.40
C ALA A 674 -5.40 6.26 21.28
N TYR A 675 -5.42 7.46 20.70
CA TYR A 675 -5.17 8.74 21.39
C TYR A 675 -6.36 9.65 21.12
N VAL A 676 -7.18 9.87 22.13
CA VAL A 676 -8.52 10.44 21.99
C VAL A 676 -8.74 11.60 22.94
N LEU A 677 -9.25 12.70 22.40
CA LEU A 677 -9.82 13.82 23.16
C LEU A 677 -11.33 13.83 23.02
N VAL A 678 -12.04 13.98 24.14
CA VAL A 678 -13.48 14.26 24.17
C VAL A 678 -13.65 15.67 24.71
N GLN A 679 -14.13 16.58 23.88
CA GLN A 679 -14.24 18.00 24.19
C GLN A 679 -15.67 18.51 23.97
N GLU A 680 -15.99 19.71 24.46
CA GLU A 680 -17.23 20.39 24.09
C GLU A 680 -17.32 20.54 22.57
N TYR A 681 -18.54 20.39 22.04
CA TYR A 681 -18.79 20.72 20.65
C TYR A 681 -18.85 22.23 20.48
N LEU A 682 -17.93 22.77 19.68
CA LEU A 682 -17.82 24.20 19.42
C LEU A 682 -18.86 24.63 18.39
N ASP A 683 -20.01 25.12 18.86
CA ASP A 683 -21.08 25.68 18.04
C ASP A 683 -21.31 27.16 18.37
N GLY A 684 -21.65 27.96 17.36
CA GLY A 684 -21.96 29.39 17.51
C GLY A 684 -20.79 30.28 17.93
N LEU A 685 -19.54 29.86 17.75
CA LEU A 685 -18.37 30.73 17.97
C LEU A 685 -18.17 31.72 16.81
N GLU A 686 -17.65 32.91 17.12
CA GLU A 686 -17.29 33.94 16.15
C GLU A 686 -15.96 33.59 15.47
N LEU A 687 -15.88 33.82 14.15
CA LEU A 687 -14.68 33.68 13.30
C LEU A 687 -14.00 32.29 13.30
N MET A 688 -14.74 31.22 13.58
CA MET A 688 -14.24 29.85 13.46
C MET A 688 -13.88 29.50 12.00
N ASP A 689 -12.67 29.01 11.78
CA ASP A 689 -12.10 28.67 10.46
C ASP A 689 -12.08 29.84 9.45
N SER A 690 -11.84 31.05 9.95
CA SER A 690 -11.82 32.30 9.15
C SER A 690 -10.52 32.54 8.38
N ALA A 691 -9.72 31.49 8.12
CA ALA A 691 -8.44 31.65 7.43
C ALA A 691 -8.63 32.05 5.96
N ASP A 692 -9.65 31.56 5.26
CA ASP A 692 -9.89 31.98 3.87
C ASP A 692 -10.43 33.41 3.78
N ASP A 693 -11.25 33.84 4.76
CA ASP A 693 -11.83 35.19 4.82
C ASP A 693 -11.64 35.83 6.20
N THR A 694 -10.68 36.77 6.27
CA THR A 694 -10.34 37.50 7.49
C THR A 694 -11.08 38.83 7.64
N SER A 695 -12.05 39.16 6.76
CA SER A 695 -12.76 40.44 6.77
C SER A 695 -13.56 40.71 8.06
N GLY A 696 -13.93 39.65 8.78
CA GLY A 696 -14.62 39.74 10.07
C GLY A 696 -13.73 40.09 11.27
N TRP A 697 -12.40 40.10 11.12
CA TRP A 697 -11.47 40.43 12.20
C TRP A 697 -11.50 41.93 12.52
N THR A 698 -11.83 42.27 13.78
CA THR A 698 -11.85 43.64 14.29
C THR A 698 -10.81 43.83 15.39
N THR A 699 -10.55 45.07 15.81
CA THR A 699 -9.68 45.37 16.96
C THR A 699 -10.11 44.64 18.24
N GLU A 700 -11.42 44.42 18.44
CA GLU A 700 -11.93 43.64 19.58
C GLU A 700 -11.44 42.18 19.52
N HIS A 701 -11.51 41.55 18.35
CA HIS A 701 -11.03 40.17 18.13
C HIS A 701 -9.53 40.05 18.30
N PHE A 702 -8.75 41.00 17.76
CA PHE A 702 -7.31 41.05 17.97
C PHE A 702 -6.96 41.17 19.45
N ASN A 703 -7.61 42.08 20.18
CA ASN A 703 -7.40 42.25 21.60
C ASN A 703 -7.76 40.96 22.37
N ALA A 704 -8.90 40.33 22.08
CA ALA A 704 -9.30 39.09 22.73
C ALA A 704 -8.31 37.94 22.49
N ALA A 705 -7.77 37.82 21.27
CA ALA A 705 -6.75 36.82 20.95
C ALA A 705 -5.44 37.08 21.70
N VAL A 706 -4.96 38.33 21.67
CA VAL A 706 -3.71 38.75 22.33
C VAL A 706 -3.79 38.60 23.85
N ASP A 707 -4.89 39.06 24.45
CA ASP A 707 -5.12 38.97 25.89
C ASP A 707 -5.21 37.50 26.31
N GLY A 708 -5.98 36.69 25.57
CA GLY A 708 -6.18 35.28 25.85
C GLY A 708 -4.88 34.46 25.77
N ILE A 709 -4.08 34.63 24.72
CA ILE A 709 -2.83 33.87 24.58
C ILE A 709 -1.77 34.34 25.59
N ALA A 710 -1.76 35.62 25.97
CA ALA A 710 -0.89 36.13 27.03
C ALA A 710 -1.18 35.46 28.38
N GLN A 711 -2.45 35.15 28.68
CA GLN A 711 -2.80 34.38 29.88
C GLN A 711 -2.18 32.98 29.86
N VAL A 712 -2.20 32.29 28.72
CA VAL A 712 -1.58 30.96 28.59
C VAL A 712 -0.06 31.04 28.75
N HIS A 713 0.56 31.97 28.04
CA HIS A 713 2.00 32.22 28.12
C HIS A 713 2.45 32.52 29.55
N SER A 714 1.63 33.21 30.35
CA SER A 714 1.96 33.54 31.74
C SER A 714 2.07 32.34 32.68
N ILE A 715 1.52 31.17 32.30
CA ILE A 715 1.57 29.95 33.11
C ILE A 715 2.99 29.40 33.20
N TRP A 716 3.73 29.50 32.10
CA TRP A 716 5.01 28.84 31.91
C TRP A 716 6.18 29.79 31.62
N LEU A 717 5.93 31.11 31.58
CA LEU A 717 6.98 32.09 31.36
C LEU A 717 8.09 31.94 32.42
N ASN A 718 9.34 31.83 31.97
CA ASN A 718 10.53 31.56 32.80
C ASN A 718 10.51 30.22 33.57
N ARG A 719 9.66 29.27 33.15
CA ARG A 719 9.62 27.89 33.67
C ARG A 719 9.98 26.88 32.58
N GLU A 720 10.84 27.28 31.65
CA GLU A 720 11.25 26.46 30.51
C GLU A 720 11.97 25.18 30.93
N ASP A 721 12.80 25.23 31.97
CA ASP A 721 13.47 24.05 32.51
C ASP A 721 12.46 22.98 32.97
N GLU A 722 11.35 23.40 33.58
CA GLU A 722 10.27 22.47 33.99
C GLU A 722 9.54 21.89 32.76
N LEU A 723 9.26 22.72 31.74
CA LEU A 723 8.61 22.27 30.51
C LEU A 723 9.48 21.30 29.70
N LEU A 724 10.78 21.56 29.60
CA LEU A 724 11.72 20.74 28.85
C LEU A 724 11.94 19.35 29.48
N THR A 725 11.56 19.16 30.74
CA THR A 725 11.55 17.84 31.39
C THR A 725 10.30 17.01 31.11
N GLN A 726 9.27 17.58 30.47
CA GLN A 726 8.04 16.86 30.15
C GLN A 726 8.25 15.93 28.96
N ASP A 727 7.87 14.65 29.09
CA ASP A 727 8.04 13.63 28.04
C ASP A 727 7.35 13.99 26.70
N TRP A 728 6.33 14.85 26.75
CA TRP A 728 5.56 15.29 25.58
C TRP A 728 6.14 16.53 24.87
N ILE A 729 7.21 17.13 25.41
CA ILE A 729 8.04 18.16 24.76
C ILE A 729 9.26 17.48 24.13
N CYS A 730 9.11 16.97 22.91
CA CYS A 730 10.12 16.07 22.33
C CYS A 730 11.22 16.74 21.49
N ASP A 731 10.99 17.95 20.97
CA ASP A 731 11.85 18.59 19.96
C ASP A 731 11.72 20.12 20.01
N ALA A 732 11.92 20.69 21.20
CA ALA A 732 11.90 22.14 21.36
C ALA A 732 13.05 22.77 20.53
N PRO A 733 12.77 23.82 19.73
CA PRO A 733 13.79 24.53 18.96
C PRO A 733 14.84 25.17 19.89
N ASN A 734 16.11 25.08 19.47
CA ASN A 734 17.23 25.77 20.10
C ASN A 734 18.29 26.10 19.04
N THR A 735 19.27 26.92 19.42
CA THR A 735 20.33 27.35 18.50
C THR A 735 21.02 26.17 17.80
N ALA A 736 21.44 25.15 18.56
CA ALA A 736 22.18 24.04 17.99
C ALA A 736 21.35 23.26 16.97
N ASN A 737 20.12 22.87 17.34
CA ASN A 737 19.30 22.02 16.49
C ASN A 737 18.77 22.77 15.25
N MET A 738 18.59 24.09 15.32
CA MET A 738 18.14 24.90 14.18
C MET A 738 19.27 25.10 13.17
N LEU A 739 20.51 25.29 13.65
CA LEU A 739 21.70 25.37 12.80
C LEU A 739 22.02 24.06 12.09
N GLU A 740 21.84 22.91 12.76
CA GLU A 740 22.01 21.59 12.12
C GLU A 740 21.10 21.43 10.89
N LYS A 741 19.92 22.07 10.91
CA LYS A 741 18.91 21.98 9.85
C LYS A 741 19.08 23.04 8.74
N THR A 742 20.17 23.80 8.72
CA THR A 742 20.42 24.88 7.71
C THR A 742 20.14 24.41 6.28
N ARG A 743 20.60 23.21 5.92
CA ARG A 743 20.37 22.65 4.59
C ARG A 743 18.89 22.33 4.30
N LEU A 744 18.16 21.83 5.30
CA LEU A 744 16.72 21.56 5.18
C LEU A 744 15.97 22.86 4.89
N TRP A 745 16.24 23.92 5.65
CA TRP A 745 15.60 25.22 5.48
C TRP A 745 15.84 25.81 4.09
N GLU A 746 17.09 25.74 3.60
CA GLU A 746 17.42 26.16 2.25
C GLU A 746 16.62 25.36 1.19
N MET A 747 16.49 24.04 1.35
CA MET A 747 15.75 23.21 0.39
C MET A 747 14.24 23.50 0.42
N LEU A 748 13.66 23.83 1.57
CA LEU A 748 12.27 24.26 1.66
C LEU A 748 12.04 25.61 0.96
N GLY A 749 12.95 26.58 1.12
CA GLY A 749 12.89 27.85 0.38
C GLY A 749 13.09 27.66 -1.14
N ALA A 750 14.00 26.77 -1.54
CA ALA A 750 14.23 26.45 -2.95
C ALA A 750 12.99 25.81 -3.59
N HIS A 751 12.27 24.96 -2.87
CA HIS A 751 10.99 24.40 -3.29
C HIS A 751 9.95 25.51 -3.50
N ALA A 752 9.78 26.39 -2.50
CA ALA A 752 8.83 27.51 -2.60
C ALA A 752 9.10 28.40 -3.83
N GLN A 753 10.37 28.69 -4.12
CA GLN A 753 10.77 29.44 -5.31
C GLN A 753 10.43 28.73 -6.63
N GLN A 754 10.66 27.42 -6.68
CA GLN A 754 10.52 26.64 -7.90
C GLN A 754 9.05 26.40 -8.26
N GLU A 755 8.22 26.10 -7.26
CA GLU A 755 6.80 25.83 -7.48
C GLU A 755 5.95 27.10 -7.57
N PHE A 756 6.28 28.16 -6.81
CA PHE A 756 5.49 29.39 -6.73
C PHE A 756 6.34 30.65 -6.95
N PRO A 757 6.98 30.80 -8.13
CA PRO A 757 7.83 31.96 -8.43
C PRO A 757 7.10 33.31 -8.37
N GLU A 758 5.78 33.32 -8.48
CA GLU A 758 4.91 34.49 -8.34
C GLU A 758 4.76 34.98 -6.89
N TRP A 759 4.95 34.10 -5.90
CA TRP A 759 4.92 34.43 -4.48
C TRP A 759 6.33 34.62 -3.91
N PHE A 760 7.31 33.93 -4.50
CA PHE A 760 8.66 33.84 -3.98
C PHE A 760 9.69 34.05 -5.10
N SER A 761 10.04 35.32 -5.33
CA SER A 761 10.91 35.72 -6.44
C SER A 761 12.38 35.34 -6.22
N ALA A 762 13.22 35.52 -7.24
CA ALA A 762 14.67 35.33 -7.10
C ALA A 762 15.31 36.22 -6.03
N GLY A 763 14.86 37.47 -5.88
CA GLY A 763 15.32 38.36 -4.82
C GLY A 763 14.81 37.94 -3.44
N ASP A 764 13.61 37.36 -3.36
CA ASP A 764 13.07 36.83 -2.09
C ASP A 764 13.87 35.60 -1.65
N MET A 765 14.27 34.72 -2.58
CA MET A 765 15.16 33.60 -2.28
C MET A 765 16.54 34.03 -1.80
N GLU A 766 17.10 35.11 -2.36
CA GLU A 766 18.39 35.66 -1.89
C GLU A 766 18.27 36.14 -0.44
N ARG A 767 17.26 36.96 -0.13
CA ARG A 767 16.97 37.40 1.25
C ARG A 767 16.73 36.23 2.20
N PHE A 768 16.00 35.22 1.76
CA PHE A 768 15.73 34.01 2.54
C PHE A 768 17.01 33.24 2.84
N ARG A 769 17.86 33.00 1.84
CA ARG A 769 19.18 32.37 2.04
C ARG A 769 20.02 33.17 3.01
N ASP A 770 20.05 34.49 2.87
CA ASP A 770 20.80 35.34 3.80
C ASP A 770 20.33 35.13 5.24
N ARG A 771 19.01 35.05 5.48
CA ARG A 771 18.47 34.77 6.83
C ARG A 771 18.83 33.37 7.33
N VAL A 772 18.71 32.34 6.49
CA VAL A 772 19.06 30.94 6.79
C VAL A 772 20.55 30.82 7.14
N TYR A 773 21.44 31.40 6.33
CA TYR A 773 22.89 31.31 6.55
C TYR A 773 23.39 32.26 7.64
N SER A 774 22.67 33.32 7.98
CA SER A 774 22.98 34.18 9.13
C SER A 774 22.39 33.71 10.46
N MET A 775 21.73 32.55 10.51
CA MET A 775 21.11 32.02 11.75
C MET A 775 22.08 31.97 12.93
N GLU A 776 23.36 31.69 12.70
CA GLU A 776 24.37 31.65 13.77
C GLU A 776 24.52 32.99 14.50
N GLN A 777 24.10 34.10 13.88
CA GLN A 777 24.21 35.46 14.42
C GLN A 777 22.95 35.88 15.18
N TRP A 778 21.77 35.49 14.70
CA TRP A 778 20.49 35.98 15.23
C TRP A 778 19.73 34.94 16.07
N TYR A 779 19.84 33.65 15.77
CA TYR A 779 19.13 32.60 16.53
C TYR A 779 19.55 32.53 18.00
N PRO A 780 20.85 32.67 18.38
CA PRO A 780 21.24 32.72 19.79
C PRO A 780 20.55 33.83 20.58
N GLN A 781 20.19 34.94 19.91
CA GLN A 781 19.50 36.06 20.53
C GLN A 781 18.03 35.73 20.76
N LEU A 782 17.39 35.00 19.83
CA LEU A 782 16.03 34.46 20.01
C LEU A 782 16.01 33.42 21.13
N ASP A 783 17.00 32.54 21.15
CA ASP A 783 17.15 31.44 22.12
C ASP A 783 17.37 31.96 23.55
N ALA A 784 17.90 33.18 23.70
CA ALA A 784 18.13 33.84 24.98
C ALA A 784 16.91 34.62 25.51
N LEU A 785 15.84 34.76 24.73
CA LEU A 785 14.61 35.43 25.20
C LEU A 785 13.86 34.55 26.21
N PRO A 786 13.08 35.15 27.12
CA PRO A 786 12.17 34.39 27.98
C PRO A 786 11.26 33.47 27.17
N LYS A 787 11.27 32.17 27.46
CA LYS A 787 10.40 31.20 26.78
C LYS A 787 9.21 30.80 27.64
N THR A 788 8.21 30.26 26.96
CA THR A 788 6.99 29.71 27.54
C THR A 788 6.46 28.58 26.65
N LEU A 789 5.36 27.95 27.07
CA LEU A 789 4.57 27.07 26.20
C LEU A 789 3.80 27.95 25.20
N ILE A 790 4.21 27.90 23.94
CA ILE A 790 3.50 28.54 22.82
C ILE A 790 2.59 27.54 22.11
N HIS A 791 1.56 28.04 21.44
CA HIS A 791 0.67 27.25 20.60
C HIS A 791 1.36 26.78 19.32
N ASN A 792 2.26 27.59 18.71
CA ASN A 792 3.10 27.24 17.55
C ASN A 792 2.32 26.82 16.29
N ASP A 793 1.04 27.21 16.26
CA ASP A 793 0.11 27.14 15.13
C ASP A 793 -1.05 28.13 15.38
N PHE A 794 -0.75 29.32 15.93
CA PHE A 794 -1.76 30.25 16.47
C PHE A 794 -2.37 31.11 15.36
N ASN A 795 -3.27 30.49 14.57
CA ASN A 795 -3.91 31.13 13.42
C ASN A 795 -5.43 30.84 13.36
N PRO A 796 -6.19 31.54 12.50
CA PRO A 796 -7.67 31.45 12.45
C PRO A 796 -8.28 30.07 12.15
N ARG A 797 -7.46 29.08 11.77
CA ARG A 797 -7.90 27.68 11.61
C ARG A 797 -7.99 26.94 12.94
N ASN A 798 -7.30 27.42 13.97
CA ASN A 798 -7.12 26.73 15.24
C ASN A 798 -7.71 27.50 16.42
N ILE A 799 -8.23 28.71 16.16
CA ILE A 799 -8.84 29.59 17.16
C ILE A 799 -10.18 30.12 16.70
N ALA A 800 -11.02 30.47 17.66
CA ALA A 800 -12.31 31.14 17.47
C ALA A 800 -12.63 31.98 18.72
N PHE A 801 -13.76 32.66 18.74
CA PHE A 801 -14.13 33.53 19.85
C PHE A 801 -15.50 33.21 20.44
N ARG A 802 -15.56 33.20 21.77
CA ARG A 802 -16.79 33.01 22.54
C ARG A 802 -17.28 34.35 23.05
N ARG A 803 -18.49 34.74 22.64
CA ARG A 803 -19.16 35.93 23.13
C ARG A 803 -20.10 35.59 24.29
N GLN A 804 -19.88 36.23 25.44
CA GLN A 804 -20.76 36.14 26.61
C GLN A 804 -21.19 37.56 27.01
N GLY A 805 -22.40 37.97 26.61
CA GLY A 805 -22.85 39.35 26.78
C GLY A 805 -21.99 40.32 25.96
N SER A 806 -21.32 41.27 26.63
CA SER A 806 -20.40 42.23 26.00
C SER A 806 -18.95 41.75 25.97
N GLU A 807 -18.62 40.61 26.58
CA GLU A 807 -17.26 40.10 26.66
C GLU A 807 -16.97 39.12 25.53
N LEU A 808 -15.84 39.31 24.85
CA LEU A 808 -15.32 38.42 23.82
C LEU A 808 -14.06 37.72 24.33
N THR A 809 -14.05 36.39 24.30
CA THR A 809 -12.96 35.57 24.84
C THR A 809 -12.40 34.62 23.78
N LEU A 810 -11.09 34.44 23.78
CA LEU A 810 -10.39 33.47 22.92
C LEU A 810 -10.85 32.03 23.22
N CYS A 811 -10.97 31.21 22.19
CA CYS A 811 -11.09 29.76 22.27
C CYS A 811 -10.09 29.12 21.29
N ALA A 812 -8.93 28.68 21.78
CA ALA A 812 -7.89 27.99 21.00
C ALA A 812 -8.06 26.48 21.16
N TYR A 813 -8.37 25.78 20.06
CA TYR A 813 -8.89 24.42 20.11
C TYR A 813 -8.01 23.35 19.48
N ASP A 814 -6.90 23.68 18.81
CA ASP A 814 -6.00 22.69 18.21
C ASP A 814 -4.54 22.95 18.63
N TRP A 815 -4.05 22.19 19.62
CA TRP A 815 -2.72 22.39 20.22
C TRP A 815 -1.70 21.31 19.79
N GLU A 816 -1.91 20.64 18.64
CA GLU A 816 -1.05 19.56 18.14
C GLU A 816 0.43 19.94 18.00
N LEU A 817 0.72 21.22 17.75
CA LEU A 817 2.07 21.71 17.47
C LEU A 817 2.74 22.46 18.63
N ALA A 818 2.10 22.55 19.79
CA ALA A 818 2.59 23.31 20.94
C ALA A 818 4.05 23.00 21.29
N THR A 819 4.83 24.01 21.67
CA THR A 819 6.26 23.80 21.99
C THR A 819 6.78 24.90 22.91
N VAL A 820 8.05 24.80 23.29
CA VAL A 820 8.76 25.82 24.06
C VAL A 820 9.47 26.78 23.12
N GLN A 821 9.11 28.07 23.16
CA GLN A 821 9.71 29.13 22.33
C GLN A 821 9.38 30.50 22.96
N ALA A 822 9.87 31.58 22.35
CA ALA A 822 9.51 32.94 22.69
C ALA A 822 8.00 33.22 22.45
N PRO A 823 7.27 33.83 23.41
CA PRO A 823 5.83 34.09 23.32
C PRO A 823 5.41 34.96 22.13
N GLN A 824 6.32 35.77 21.59
CA GLN A 824 6.07 36.60 20.41
C GLN A 824 5.83 35.77 19.14
N HIS A 825 6.14 34.47 19.15
CA HIS A 825 5.93 33.58 18.00
C HIS A 825 4.43 33.46 17.65
N ASP A 826 3.59 33.19 18.65
CA ASP A 826 2.13 33.08 18.43
C ASP A 826 1.54 34.41 17.96
N LEU A 827 2.02 35.55 18.48
CA LEU A 827 1.59 36.85 17.98
C LEU A 827 2.00 37.05 16.51
N ALA A 828 3.24 36.72 16.17
CA ALA A 828 3.73 36.84 14.79
C ALA A 828 2.91 35.97 13.83
N GLU A 829 2.60 34.73 14.21
CA GLU A 829 1.79 33.82 13.41
C GLU A 829 0.34 34.32 13.25
N LEU A 830 -0.29 34.82 14.33
CA LEU A 830 -1.62 35.42 14.26
C LEU A 830 -1.67 36.56 13.25
N LEU A 831 -0.75 37.52 13.36
CA LEU A 831 -0.72 38.70 12.49
C LEU A 831 -0.47 38.31 11.03
N VAL A 832 0.44 37.35 10.78
CA VAL A 832 0.74 36.84 9.44
C VAL A 832 -0.48 36.20 8.78
N PHE A 833 -1.31 35.47 9.53
CA PHE A 833 -2.48 34.79 8.98
C PHE A 833 -3.75 35.64 8.86
N THR A 834 -3.91 36.64 9.74
CA THR A 834 -5.12 37.46 9.84
C THR A 834 -5.07 38.76 9.04
N LEU A 835 -3.92 39.45 9.01
CA LEU A 835 -3.82 40.77 8.39
C LEU A 835 -3.85 40.67 6.86
N ASN A 836 -4.35 41.71 6.22
CA ASN A 836 -4.18 41.94 4.79
C ASN A 836 -2.86 42.69 4.53
N PRO A 837 -2.19 42.49 3.37
CA PRO A 837 -0.89 43.10 3.10
C PRO A 837 -0.84 44.64 3.13
N ASP A 838 -2.00 45.30 3.15
CA ASP A 838 -2.19 46.75 3.26
C ASP A 838 -2.54 47.22 4.68
N PHE A 839 -2.23 46.42 5.71
CA PHE A 839 -2.47 46.75 7.11
C PHE A 839 -1.83 48.08 7.56
N ASP A 840 -2.44 48.71 8.58
CA ASP A 840 -1.90 49.89 9.26
C ASP A 840 -0.75 49.50 10.20
N PRO A 841 0.48 50.03 10.04
CA PRO A 841 1.59 49.79 10.95
C PRO A 841 1.29 50.12 12.42
N GLN A 842 0.43 51.11 12.69
CA GLN A 842 0.07 51.48 14.07
C GLN A 842 -0.70 50.38 14.79
N LEU A 843 -1.50 49.59 14.05
CA LEU A 843 -2.19 48.43 14.63
C LEU A 843 -1.18 47.36 15.06
N VAL A 844 -0.16 47.09 14.24
CA VAL A 844 0.90 46.12 14.56
C VAL A 844 1.67 46.57 15.80
N GLU A 845 2.04 47.84 15.89
CA GLU A 845 2.68 48.41 17.08
C GLU A 845 1.81 48.29 18.34
N ALA A 846 0.54 48.65 18.23
CA ALA A 846 -0.39 48.55 19.35
C ALA A 846 -0.57 47.11 19.85
N LEU A 847 -0.61 46.12 18.94
CA LEU A 847 -0.79 44.72 19.31
C LEU A 847 0.47 44.10 19.93
N ILE A 848 1.67 44.48 19.46
CA ILE A 848 2.93 44.03 20.07
C ILE A 848 3.06 44.57 21.49
N GLU A 849 2.76 45.85 21.70
CA GLU A 849 2.82 46.45 23.03
C GLU A 849 1.71 45.91 23.94
N ARG A 850 0.50 45.70 23.41
CA ARG A 850 -0.59 45.07 24.16
C ARG A 850 -0.19 43.68 24.64
N HIS A 851 0.38 42.85 23.77
CA HIS A 851 0.83 41.50 24.12
C HIS A 851 1.87 41.51 25.25
N ARG A 852 2.85 42.44 25.19
CA ARG A 852 3.83 42.64 26.27
C ARG A 852 3.16 43.00 27.58
N VAL A 853 2.32 44.03 27.59
CA VAL A 853 1.66 44.55 28.79
C VAL A 853 0.74 43.50 29.42
N GLN A 854 -0.04 42.78 28.61
CA GLN A 854 -0.93 41.74 29.12
C GLN A 854 -0.16 40.56 29.71
N LEU A 855 0.95 40.15 29.07
CA LEU A 855 1.78 39.09 29.63
C LEU A 855 2.49 39.55 30.91
N GLU A 856 3.01 40.77 30.94
CA GLU A 856 3.65 41.37 32.12
C GLU A 856 2.70 41.36 33.32
N GLN A 857 1.46 41.80 33.11
CA GLN A 857 0.39 41.79 34.12
C GLN A 857 0.01 40.38 34.56
N ALA A 858 -0.17 39.45 33.63
CA ALA A 858 -0.61 38.09 33.93
C ALA A 858 0.48 37.24 34.62
N ALA A 859 1.75 37.44 34.26
CA ALA A 859 2.88 36.70 34.82
C ALA A 859 3.47 37.38 36.09
N GLY A 860 3.16 38.65 36.32
CA GLY A 860 3.71 39.41 37.45
C GLY A 860 5.21 39.67 37.33
N VAL A 861 5.70 39.86 36.09
CA VAL A 861 7.11 40.14 35.78
C VAL A 861 7.27 41.57 35.25
N THR A 862 8.47 41.97 34.83
CA THR A 862 8.70 43.21 34.08
C THR A 862 9.40 42.85 32.78
N LEU A 863 8.88 43.33 31.65
CA LEU A 863 9.38 42.99 30.31
C LEU A 863 9.86 44.27 29.62
N ASP A 864 11.13 44.31 29.20
CA ASP A 864 11.66 45.47 28.49
C ASP A 864 10.99 45.63 27.12
N ALA A 865 10.47 46.84 26.84
CA ALA A 865 9.68 47.09 25.63
C ALA A 865 10.51 46.96 24.34
N ALA A 866 11.78 47.34 24.39
CA ALA A 866 12.66 47.31 23.24
C ALA A 866 13.12 45.89 22.91
N GLN A 867 13.55 45.15 23.92
CA GLN A 867 13.85 43.72 23.82
C GLN A 867 12.61 42.94 23.36
N TRP A 868 11.42 43.30 23.83
CA TRP A 868 10.17 42.65 23.41
C TRP A 868 9.89 42.85 21.93
N ARG A 869 10.01 44.11 21.45
CA ARG A 869 9.83 44.44 20.04
C ARG A 869 10.88 43.76 19.17
N TYR A 870 12.13 43.71 19.63
CA TYR A 870 13.17 42.99 18.91
C TYR A 870 12.93 41.48 18.87
N GLY A 871 12.41 40.91 19.96
CA GLY A 871 11.99 39.51 20.01
C GLY A 871 10.91 39.19 18.98
N PHE A 872 9.95 40.10 18.76
CA PHE A 872 8.98 39.96 17.68
C PHE A 872 9.63 39.95 16.28
N THR A 873 10.65 40.78 16.05
CA THR A 873 11.43 40.73 14.80
C THR A 873 12.12 39.36 14.63
N LEU A 874 12.72 38.83 15.69
CA LEU A 874 13.40 37.53 15.66
C LEU A 874 12.42 36.36 15.43
N THR A 875 11.21 36.40 16.01
CA THR A 875 10.20 35.36 15.77
C THR A 875 9.63 35.42 14.36
N LEU A 876 9.54 36.60 13.73
CA LEU A 876 9.23 36.69 12.30
C LEU A 876 10.31 36.02 11.42
N TRP A 877 11.58 36.16 11.78
CA TRP A 877 12.68 35.46 11.08
C TRP A 877 12.62 33.95 11.30
N ASP A 878 12.28 33.48 12.50
CA ASP A 878 12.05 32.05 12.76
C ASP A 878 10.86 31.52 11.93
N LEU A 879 9.75 32.24 11.89
CA LEU A 879 8.55 31.83 11.16
C LEU A 879 8.81 31.69 9.65
N VAL A 880 9.59 32.60 9.05
CA VAL A 880 9.92 32.49 7.62
C VAL A 880 10.84 31.34 7.31
N VAL A 881 11.80 31.04 8.18
CA VAL A 881 12.76 29.96 7.98
C VAL A 881 12.09 28.60 8.20
N ASN A 882 11.32 28.49 9.29
CA ASN A 882 10.86 27.22 9.81
C ASN A 882 9.43 26.87 9.37
N ARG A 883 8.49 27.82 9.40
CA ARG A 883 7.04 27.52 9.26
C ARG A 883 6.45 27.83 7.90
N VAL A 884 6.62 29.04 7.38
CA VAL A 884 5.99 29.44 6.10
C VAL A 884 6.35 28.48 4.95
N PRO A 885 7.62 28.03 4.78
CA PRO A 885 7.98 27.10 3.72
C PRO A 885 7.35 25.71 3.88
N MET A 886 7.07 25.26 5.11
CA MET A 886 6.33 24.02 5.34
C MET A 886 4.87 24.14 4.89
N TYR A 887 4.22 25.29 5.12
CA TYR A 887 2.90 25.57 4.58
C TYR A 887 2.89 25.62 3.05
N VAL A 888 3.91 26.20 2.43
CA VAL A 888 4.05 26.22 0.97
C VAL A 888 4.24 24.80 0.41
N MET A 889 5.05 23.97 1.06
CA MET A 889 5.16 22.54 0.72
C MET A 889 3.81 21.82 0.85
N ALA A 890 3.04 22.11 1.90
CA ALA A 890 1.69 21.57 2.05
C ALA A 890 0.73 22.06 0.96
N HIS A 891 0.85 23.31 0.54
CA HIS A 891 0.06 23.89 -0.54
C HIS A 891 0.26 23.17 -1.89
N THR A 892 1.49 22.74 -2.21
CA THR A 892 1.78 21.93 -3.40
C THR A 892 0.97 20.63 -3.44
N PHE A 893 0.67 20.06 -2.27
CA PHE A 893 -0.10 18.83 -2.16
C PHE A 893 -1.62 19.07 -2.07
N ARG A 894 -2.05 20.11 -1.34
CA ARG A 894 -3.44 20.52 -1.20
C ARG A 894 -3.54 22.03 -1.34
N HIS A 895 -4.33 22.49 -2.31
CA HIS A 895 -4.52 23.92 -2.53
C HIS A 895 -5.21 24.60 -1.33
N TYR A 896 -4.60 25.67 -0.82
CA TYR A 896 -5.11 26.53 0.25
C TYR A 896 -5.29 27.96 -0.26
N PRO A 897 -6.53 28.47 -0.37
CA PRO A 897 -6.79 29.80 -0.96
C PRO A 897 -6.11 30.95 -0.20
N PHE A 898 -5.98 30.84 1.12
CA PHE A 898 -5.36 31.89 1.95
C PHE A 898 -3.85 32.05 1.79
N MET A 899 -3.12 31.10 1.19
CA MET A 899 -1.65 31.09 1.28
C MET A 899 -0.97 32.27 0.58
N GLU A 900 -1.52 32.75 -0.53
CA GLU A 900 -0.99 33.94 -1.20
C GLU A 900 -1.05 35.18 -0.29
N ARG A 901 -2.18 35.36 0.42
CA ARG A 901 -2.35 36.46 1.38
C ARG A 901 -1.31 36.34 2.49
N VAL A 902 -1.17 35.15 3.08
CA VAL A 902 -0.22 34.85 4.15
C VAL A 902 1.21 35.24 3.77
N VAL A 903 1.69 34.80 2.60
CA VAL A 903 3.06 35.09 2.14
C VAL A 903 3.27 36.60 1.90
N ARG A 904 2.28 37.29 1.30
CA ARG A 904 2.34 38.74 1.06
C ARG A 904 2.31 39.55 2.36
N THR A 905 1.43 39.19 3.30
CA THR A 905 1.33 39.83 4.62
C THR A 905 2.62 39.64 5.41
N PHE A 906 3.15 38.42 5.43
CA PHE A 906 4.44 38.11 6.03
C PHE A 906 5.55 39.01 5.47
N ARG A 907 5.68 39.10 4.14
CA ARG A 907 6.69 39.95 3.49
C ARG A 907 6.59 41.41 3.94
N ARG A 908 5.36 41.94 4.01
CA ARG A 908 5.14 43.32 4.44
C ARG A 908 5.50 43.55 5.90
N LEU A 909 5.17 42.63 6.81
CA LEU A 909 5.56 42.70 8.23
C LEU A 909 7.08 42.67 8.38
N LEU A 910 7.76 41.81 7.62
CA LEU A 910 9.21 41.73 7.65
C LEU A 910 9.87 43.02 7.14
N ASP A 911 9.39 43.59 6.02
CA ASP A 911 9.91 44.85 5.48
C ASP A 911 9.69 46.01 6.48
N LEU A 912 8.57 46.03 7.21
CA LEU A 912 8.30 47.04 8.26
C LEU A 912 9.34 46.96 9.39
N GLU A 913 9.62 45.76 9.91
CA GLU A 913 10.61 45.58 10.98
C GLU A 913 12.05 45.88 10.52
N ILE A 914 12.41 45.51 9.29
CA ILE A 914 13.72 45.82 8.73
C ILE A 914 13.90 47.34 8.60
N GLN A 915 12.91 48.05 8.06
CA GLN A 915 12.95 49.52 7.95
C GLN A 915 13.07 50.19 9.32
N ARG A 916 12.40 49.67 10.35
CA ARG A 916 12.52 50.17 11.72
C ARG A 916 13.95 50.04 12.24
N LEU A 917 14.58 48.88 12.05
CA LEU A 917 15.97 48.64 12.45
C LEU A 917 16.97 49.53 11.68
N GLU A 918 16.75 49.75 10.39
CA GLU A 918 17.60 50.60 9.53
C GLU A 918 17.49 52.09 9.88
N ASN A 919 16.30 52.56 10.29
CA ASN A 919 16.04 53.96 10.64
C ASN A 919 16.60 54.39 12.00
N GLY A 920 17.34 53.52 12.70
CA GLY A 920 18.06 53.89 13.92
C GLY A 920 17.17 54.08 15.14
N ASP A 921 16.01 53.41 15.20
CA ASP A 921 15.23 53.25 16.43
C ASP A 921 15.97 52.29 17.39
N GLN A 922 17.14 52.75 17.85
CA GLN A 922 18.09 52.08 18.73
C GLN A 922 17.61 52.19 20.19
N SER A 923 16.50 51.52 20.49
CA SER A 923 16.24 51.09 21.87
C SER A 923 16.96 49.76 22.19
N LEU A 924 17.99 49.39 21.42
CA LEU A 924 18.93 48.28 21.66
C LEU A 924 20.34 48.81 21.93
#